data_AF-A0A3N0V9P4-F1
#
_entry.id   AF-A0A3N0V9P4-F1
#
_cell.length_a   1.000
_cell.length_b   1.000
_cell.length_c   1.000
_cell.angle_alpha   90.00
_cell.angle_beta   90.00
_cell.angle_gamma   90.00
#
_symmetry.space_group_name_H-M   'P 1'
#
loop_
_entity.id
_entity.type
_entity.pdbx_description
1 polymer ?
#
loop_
_entity_poly.entity_id
_entity_poly.type
_entity_poly.pdbx_seq_one_letter_code
_entity_poly.pdbx_strand_id
1 'polypeptide(L)'
;MSADGQLSALGFAIAGRPVATIPTSKGLAGPVTLARWRRTALVYLLVLLLGTALAWAGDAALASFGLGLVLPGGGFLMHAGLGAGWLPHLGLLVASLGLFLLSLLLWVATGNLIAPVLVWLGSALAAAVMDHWPSTPWQTILQMCQTPEFTLARLWTETRVWLPTGMLLLIAGGAYSAQRRLPRQRADCARINAYLAEARTTVTRSLRPDNGLPLVQPVSTDDLALWRFLLDRALQPVQDFSGFDRIDEFREAAKRYQICNISYMLSMHAYIRAPAFRGYQAEAQERLSQKMMDHRVWSYWRLENLWGNLRADPNPFARDNIMYYGWYGGMLGLNLCLGNGAHYNQPGAIRLQHPSGREYRSSFGEICQIIRRNMQQSDYCLFPCEPRWIYPICNNFGALSLKCHDRRYGSHYWEEMRERYQRSLEDEFVGLDGRITAIRDHYTGMTIPALTATMADAVTALFLHPLLPEIAGRSWEIIRHDLIHFDDAGLRLSTRGWDHIDFGNYRRSPLSTYALVAASAREMGDDEVADRLLLRIEEEFPSQVIDGVRHYPGASVSSHAVIHAARILRGNGFHDLVEVGMPAAWAQGPMLESAPYPQVLVAAAVSDGQALELHLVAGTGPGRYPLELSQLRPGRQYRLRGLGEEQSLMADEQGRARLQVDLPAQAQLLIHPRD
;
A
#
# COMPACT_ATOMS: atom_id res chain seq x y z
N MET A 1 -24.46 -18.64 -25.16
CA MET A 1 -23.73 -19.73 -24.47
C MET A 1 -22.25 -19.38 -24.45
N SER A 2 -21.59 -19.32 -23.31
CA SER A 2 -21.58 -18.17 -22.39
C SER A 2 -20.14 -17.63 -22.37
N ALA A 3 -19.94 -16.34 -22.69
CA ALA A 3 -18.65 -15.68 -22.55
C ALA A 3 -18.33 -15.31 -21.08
N ASP A 4 -19.17 -15.79 -20.16
CA ASP A 4 -19.08 -15.58 -18.72
C ASP A 4 -18.17 -16.63 -18.10
N GLY A 5 -17.10 -16.17 -17.44
CA GLY A 5 -16.10 -17.05 -16.84
C GLY A 5 -16.73 -18.05 -15.88
N GLN A 6 -16.22 -19.28 -15.91
CA GLN A 6 -16.73 -20.42 -15.17
C GLN A 6 -16.12 -20.47 -13.77
N LEU A 7 -16.96 -20.76 -12.78
CA LEU A 7 -16.57 -21.07 -11.41
C LEU A 7 -16.69 -22.58 -11.18
N SER A 8 -15.81 -23.13 -10.36
CA SER A 8 -15.97 -24.50 -9.85
C SER A 8 -17.11 -24.57 -8.83
N ALA A 9 -17.52 -25.78 -8.43
CA ALA A 9 -18.54 -25.97 -7.39
C ALA A 9 -18.16 -25.33 -6.04
N LEU A 10 -16.86 -25.11 -5.80
CA LEU A 10 -16.34 -24.47 -4.58
C LEU A 10 -16.13 -22.96 -4.75
N GLY A 11 -16.47 -22.38 -5.90
CA GLY A 11 -16.38 -20.94 -6.17
C GLY A 11 -15.05 -20.47 -6.76
N PHE A 12 -14.10 -21.37 -7.05
CA PHE A 12 -12.82 -21.01 -7.69
C PHE A 12 -13.02 -20.65 -9.16
N ALA A 13 -12.41 -19.58 -9.65
CA ALA A 13 -12.44 -19.25 -11.07
C ALA A 13 -11.56 -20.22 -11.88
N ILE A 14 -12.18 -20.96 -12.80
CA ILE A 14 -11.51 -21.98 -13.63
C ILE A 14 -11.43 -21.61 -15.12
N ALA A 15 -12.13 -20.55 -15.55
CA ALA A 15 -12.00 -19.99 -16.88
C ALA A 15 -11.93 -18.46 -16.83
N GLY A 16 -10.95 -17.91 -17.56
CA GLY A 16 -10.67 -16.47 -17.57
C GLY A 16 -11.77 -15.67 -18.27
N ARG A 17 -12.09 -14.50 -17.71
CA ARG A 17 -13.01 -13.53 -18.31
C ARG A 17 -12.23 -12.53 -19.16
N PRO A 18 -12.85 -11.84 -20.12
CA PRO A 18 -12.21 -10.70 -20.77
C PRO A 18 -11.76 -9.65 -19.74
N VAL A 19 -10.56 -9.09 -19.91
CA VAL A 19 -10.06 -8.04 -19.04
C VAL A 19 -10.83 -6.74 -19.32
N ALA A 20 -11.17 -5.99 -18.27
CA ALA A 20 -11.87 -4.73 -18.41
C ALA A 20 -11.01 -3.71 -19.16
N THR A 21 -11.61 -2.97 -20.10
CA THR A 21 -10.93 -1.89 -20.83
C THR A 21 -10.93 -0.59 -20.02
N ILE A 22 -10.11 0.37 -20.42
CA ILE A 22 -10.08 1.72 -19.86
C ILE A 22 -11.30 2.50 -20.40
N PRO A 23 -12.10 3.16 -19.55
CA PRO A 23 -13.25 3.96 -20.00
C PRO A 23 -12.84 5.08 -20.98
N THR A 24 -13.40 5.09 -22.18
CA THR A 24 -13.06 6.04 -23.25
C THR A 24 -13.69 7.43 -23.10
N SER A 25 -14.76 7.54 -22.31
CA SER A 25 -15.47 8.80 -22.02
C SER A 25 -14.72 9.70 -21.03
N LYS A 26 -13.61 9.22 -20.47
CA LYS A 26 -12.89 9.88 -19.38
C LYS A 26 -12.18 11.17 -19.82
N GLY A 27 -12.25 12.18 -18.95
CA GLY A 27 -11.53 13.44 -19.10
C GLY A 27 -10.11 13.40 -18.57
N LEU A 28 -9.50 14.59 -18.39
CA LEU A 28 -8.19 14.72 -17.72
C LEU A 28 -8.23 14.35 -16.24
N ALA A 29 -9.41 14.41 -15.63
CA ALA A 29 -9.66 14.09 -14.23
C ALA A 29 -11.14 13.79 -14.02
N GLY A 30 -11.46 13.05 -12.96
CA GLY A 30 -12.84 12.83 -12.50
C GLY A 30 -13.51 14.12 -12.00
N PRO A 31 -14.85 14.09 -11.83
CA PRO A 31 -15.65 15.25 -11.46
C PRO A 31 -15.22 15.90 -10.13
N VAL A 32 -14.87 15.10 -9.11
CA VAL A 32 -14.46 15.61 -7.80
C VAL A 32 -13.10 16.29 -7.92
N THR A 33 -12.13 15.63 -8.55
CA THR A 33 -10.80 16.18 -8.79
C THR A 33 -10.90 17.49 -9.59
N LEU A 34 -11.70 17.53 -10.65
CA LEU A 34 -11.88 18.73 -11.46
C LEU A 34 -12.50 19.89 -10.65
N ALA A 35 -13.48 19.60 -9.79
CA ALA A 35 -14.03 20.59 -8.88
C ALA A 35 -12.97 21.13 -7.90
N ARG A 36 -12.09 20.26 -7.38
CA ARG A 36 -10.97 20.68 -6.52
C ARG A 36 -9.92 21.50 -7.25
N TRP A 37 -9.57 21.14 -8.49
CA TRP A 37 -8.68 21.93 -9.33
C TRP A 37 -9.23 23.32 -9.59
N ARG A 38 -10.51 23.44 -9.97
CA ARG A 38 -11.17 24.74 -10.20
C ARG A 38 -11.19 25.60 -8.94
N ARG A 39 -11.55 25.01 -7.80
CA ARG A 39 -11.53 25.72 -6.50
C ARG A 39 -10.12 26.20 -6.15
N THR A 40 -9.12 25.34 -6.31
CA THR A 40 -7.72 25.67 -5.99
C THR A 40 -7.18 26.75 -6.91
N ALA A 41 -7.47 26.67 -8.21
CA ALA A 41 -7.11 27.71 -9.17
C ALA A 41 -7.77 29.05 -8.82
N LEU A 42 -9.05 29.05 -8.41
CA LEU A 42 -9.75 30.26 -7.95
C LEU A 42 -9.10 30.85 -6.69
N VAL A 43 -8.80 30.03 -5.69
CA VAL A 43 -8.13 30.49 -4.45
C VAL A 43 -6.78 31.10 -4.78
N TYR A 44 -5.97 30.44 -5.62
CA TYR A 44 -4.67 30.96 -6.01
C TYR A 44 -4.80 32.24 -6.85
N LEU A 45 -5.78 32.33 -7.75
CA LEU A 45 -6.08 33.55 -8.49
C LEU A 45 -6.42 34.71 -7.54
N LEU A 46 -7.22 34.47 -6.50
CA LEU A 46 -7.56 35.49 -5.50
C LEU A 46 -6.33 35.93 -4.70
N VAL A 47 -5.45 34.99 -4.30
CA VAL A 47 -4.18 35.32 -3.63
C VAL A 47 -3.28 36.14 -4.55
N LEU A 48 -3.19 35.78 -5.83
CA LEU A 48 -2.41 36.51 -6.83
C LEU A 48 -2.97 37.92 -7.05
N LEU A 49 -4.29 38.07 -7.17
CA LEU A 49 -4.96 39.37 -7.31
C LEU A 49 -4.77 40.24 -6.06
N LEU A 50 -4.91 39.66 -4.86
CA LEU A 50 -4.67 40.36 -3.59
C LEU A 50 -3.21 40.79 -3.47
N GLY A 51 -2.28 39.88 -3.74
CA GLY A 51 -0.84 40.17 -3.72
C GLY A 51 -0.47 41.26 -4.73
N THR A 52 -1.05 41.22 -5.93
CA THR A 52 -0.88 42.26 -6.95
C THR A 52 -1.48 43.59 -6.49
N ALA A 53 -2.69 43.60 -5.92
CA ALA A 53 -3.31 44.83 -5.42
C ALA A 53 -2.48 45.47 -4.30
N LEU A 54 -1.95 44.66 -3.37
CA LEU A 54 -1.05 45.11 -2.30
C LEU A 54 0.29 45.61 -2.85
N ALA A 55 0.82 44.98 -3.91
CA ALA A 55 1.99 45.47 -4.64
C ALA A 55 1.84 46.92 -5.12
N TRP A 56 0.61 47.37 -5.34
CA TRP A 56 0.26 48.72 -5.78
C TRP A 56 -0.34 49.62 -4.70
N ALA A 57 -0.48 49.14 -3.46
CA ALA A 57 -0.82 49.98 -2.32
C ALA A 57 0.31 51.02 -2.14
N GLY A 58 -0.01 52.26 -1.76
CA GLY A 58 0.94 53.39 -1.69
C GLY A 58 2.10 53.26 -0.69
N ASP A 59 2.44 52.05 -0.25
CA ASP A 59 3.36 51.71 0.83
C ASP A 59 4.30 50.58 0.37
N ALA A 60 5.61 50.75 0.57
CA ALA A 60 6.62 49.82 0.10
C ALA A 60 6.59 48.47 0.86
N ALA A 61 6.33 48.48 2.17
CA ALA A 61 6.21 47.28 2.98
C ALA A 61 5.01 46.44 2.54
N LEU A 62 3.85 47.09 2.29
CA LEU A 62 2.68 46.42 1.72
C LEU A 62 2.98 45.83 0.34
N ALA A 63 3.82 46.50 -0.44
CA ALA A 63 4.15 46.01 -1.75
C ALA A 63 5.09 44.80 -1.78
N SER A 64 6.14 44.78 -0.94
CA SER A 64 6.95 43.56 -0.75
C SER A 64 6.12 42.42 -0.21
N PHE A 65 5.25 42.70 0.76
CA PHE A 65 4.34 41.68 1.27
C PHE A 65 3.46 41.13 0.14
N GLY A 66 2.86 42.01 -0.66
CA GLY A 66 2.02 41.65 -1.79
C GLY A 66 2.73 40.78 -2.83
N LEU A 67 3.97 41.12 -3.19
CA LEU A 67 4.76 40.28 -4.11
C LEU A 67 5.22 38.97 -3.46
N GLY A 68 5.42 38.95 -2.14
CA GLY A 68 5.64 37.72 -1.37
C GLY A 68 4.41 36.80 -1.32
N LEU A 69 3.20 37.33 -1.46
CA LEU A 69 1.98 36.52 -1.62
C LEU A 69 1.90 35.88 -3.02
N VAL A 70 2.38 36.57 -4.06
CA VAL A 70 2.38 36.06 -5.44
C VAL A 70 3.31 34.85 -5.59
N LEU A 71 4.51 34.92 -5.02
CA LEU A 71 5.52 33.86 -5.04
C LEU A 71 6.28 33.83 -3.71
N PRO A 72 6.56 32.66 -3.11
CA PRO A 72 7.42 32.57 -1.92
C PRO A 72 8.77 33.25 -2.17
N GLY A 73 9.14 34.22 -1.33
CA GLY A 73 10.33 35.06 -1.49
C GLY A 73 10.25 36.14 -2.57
N GLY A 74 9.13 36.27 -3.29
CA GLY A 74 8.94 37.27 -4.36
C GLY A 74 9.08 38.72 -3.89
N GLY A 75 8.77 39.00 -2.63
CA GLY A 75 8.96 40.31 -2.01
C GLY A 75 10.42 40.78 -1.99
N PHE A 76 11.40 39.88 -1.90
CA PHE A 76 12.83 40.26 -1.90
C PHE A 76 13.25 40.93 -3.21
N LEU A 77 12.56 40.65 -4.31
CA LEU A 77 12.81 41.29 -5.60
C LEU A 77 12.48 42.79 -5.61
N MET A 78 11.64 43.27 -4.68
CA MET A 78 11.44 44.72 -4.51
C MET A 78 12.68 45.42 -4.00
N HIS A 79 13.55 44.74 -3.26
CA HIS A 79 14.77 45.32 -2.70
C HIS A 79 15.97 45.16 -3.64
N ALA A 80 15.82 44.34 -4.69
CA ALA A 80 16.84 44.12 -5.72
C ALA A 80 16.89 45.29 -6.72
N GLY A 81 17.44 46.45 -6.29
CA GLY A 81 17.73 47.56 -7.20
C GLY A 81 18.85 47.22 -8.21
N LEU A 82 18.97 47.99 -9.31
CA LEU A 82 19.96 47.79 -10.39
C LEU A 82 21.45 48.05 -9.98
N GLY A 83 21.76 48.20 -8.69
CA GLY A 83 23.10 48.48 -8.16
C GLY A 83 23.75 47.28 -7.44
N ALA A 84 24.88 47.47 -6.75
CA ALA A 84 25.71 46.41 -6.15
C ALA A 84 25.03 45.53 -5.05
N GLY A 85 23.77 45.80 -4.69
CA GLY A 85 22.99 45.09 -3.67
C GLY A 85 21.97 44.06 -4.18
N TRP A 86 21.85 43.80 -5.48
CA TRP A 86 20.83 42.86 -6.01
C TRP A 86 21.11 41.39 -5.66
N LEU A 87 22.38 41.01 -5.57
CA LEU A 87 22.80 39.61 -5.41
C LEU A 87 22.35 38.98 -4.07
N PRO A 88 22.47 39.66 -2.91
CA PRO A 88 21.90 39.16 -1.64
C PRO A 88 20.40 38.91 -1.68
N HIS A 89 19.62 39.81 -2.30
CA HIS A 89 18.16 39.68 -2.38
C HIS A 89 17.72 38.56 -3.32
N LEU A 90 18.46 38.35 -4.42
CA LEU A 90 18.27 37.15 -5.24
C LEU A 90 18.61 35.88 -4.44
N GLY A 91 19.67 35.92 -3.63
CA GLY A 91 20.01 34.83 -2.71
C GLY A 91 18.87 34.50 -1.74
N LEU A 92 18.21 35.52 -1.17
CA LEU A 92 17.05 35.35 -0.29
C LEU A 92 15.83 34.78 -1.02
N LEU A 93 15.57 35.18 -2.27
CA LEU A 93 14.54 34.56 -3.10
C LEU A 93 14.84 33.07 -3.33
N VAL A 94 16.05 32.74 -3.78
CA VAL A 94 16.45 31.35 -4.05
C VAL A 94 16.39 30.50 -2.78
N ALA A 95 16.85 31.03 -1.65
CA ALA A 95 16.76 30.38 -0.35
C ALA A 95 15.30 30.16 0.07
N SER A 96 14.41 31.13 -0.14
CA SER A 96 12.99 31.01 0.17
C SER A 96 12.31 29.95 -0.69
N LEU A 97 12.62 29.89 -1.98
CA LEU A 97 12.14 28.85 -2.88
C LEU A 97 12.67 27.46 -2.47
N GLY A 98 13.95 27.36 -2.11
CA GLY A 98 14.55 26.13 -1.59
C GLY A 98 13.90 25.63 -0.30
N LEU A 99 13.68 26.54 0.66
CA LEU A 99 12.94 26.24 1.89
C LEU A 99 11.49 25.86 1.61
N PHE A 100 10.85 26.50 0.63
CA PHE A 100 9.49 26.17 0.24
C PHE A 100 9.42 24.76 -0.36
N LEU A 101 10.36 24.38 -1.23
CA LEU A 101 10.47 23.01 -1.75
C LEU A 101 10.70 21.99 -0.63
N LEU A 102 11.57 22.29 0.35
CA LEU A 102 11.78 21.44 1.52
C LEU A 102 10.50 21.32 2.37
N SER A 103 9.76 22.42 2.53
CA SER A 103 8.50 22.41 3.27
C SER A 103 7.40 21.59 2.57
N LEU A 104 7.36 21.60 1.23
CA LEU A 104 6.47 20.73 0.46
C LEU A 104 6.85 19.27 0.62
N LEU A 105 8.15 18.95 0.64
CA LEU A 105 8.63 17.60 0.95
C LEU A 105 8.16 17.16 2.34
N LEU A 106 8.28 18.02 3.37
CA LEU A 106 7.78 17.71 4.72
C LEU A 106 6.27 17.54 4.75
N TRP A 107 5.51 18.34 3.99
CA TRP A 107 4.06 18.17 3.91
C TRP A 107 3.66 16.84 3.27
N VAL A 108 4.33 16.44 2.18
CA VAL A 108 4.10 15.12 1.56
C VAL A 108 4.60 13.99 2.45
N ALA A 109 5.73 14.19 3.14
CA ALA A 109 6.37 13.17 3.96
C ALA A 109 5.55 12.85 5.23
N THR A 110 5.11 13.87 5.96
CA THR A 110 4.56 13.67 7.31
C THR A 110 3.18 14.30 7.50
N GLY A 111 2.56 14.85 6.44
CA GLY A 111 1.32 15.60 6.55
C GLY A 111 1.48 16.99 7.19
N ASN A 112 2.71 17.52 7.30
CA ASN A 112 2.99 18.83 7.90
C ASN A 112 2.56 20.01 7.01
N LEU A 113 1.27 20.32 7.06
CA LEU A 113 0.66 21.43 6.34
C LEU A 113 1.17 22.80 6.80
N ILE A 114 1.57 22.92 8.06
CA ILE A 114 2.02 24.18 8.65
C ILE A 114 3.29 24.68 7.96
N ALA A 115 4.22 23.78 7.61
CA ALA A 115 5.52 24.16 7.06
C ALA A 115 5.44 24.97 5.75
N PRO A 116 4.70 24.55 4.70
CA PRO A 116 4.53 25.36 3.49
C PRO A 116 3.92 26.74 3.74
N VAL A 117 2.91 26.82 4.61
CA VAL A 117 2.23 28.08 4.94
C VAL A 117 3.18 29.02 5.67
N LEU A 118 3.93 28.52 6.65
CA LEU A 118 4.90 29.31 7.41
C LEU A 118 6.05 29.81 6.54
N VAL A 119 6.60 28.97 5.65
CA VAL A 119 7.69 29.42 4.77
C VAL A 119 7.20 30.48 3.79
N TRP A 120 6.03 30.28 3.20
CA TRP A 120 5.46 31.24 2.26
C TRP A 120 5.18 32.58 2.94
N LEU A 121 4.34 32.60 3.99
CA LEU A 121 3.97 33.84 4.67
C LEU A 121 5.14 34.47 5.43
N GLY A 122 6.01 33.65 6.01
CA GLY A 122 7.22 34.09 6.70
C GLY A 122 8.18 34.81 5.75
N SER A 123 8.38 34.30 4.54
CA SER A 123 9.21 34.97 3.52
C SER A 123 8.59 36.30 3.06
N ALA A 124 7.26 36.37 2.93
CA ALA A 124 6.55 37.59 2.57
C ALA A 124 6.67 38.67 3.67
N LEU A 125 6.50 38.27 4.93
CA LEU A 125 6.66 39.16 6.09
C LEU A 125 8.12 39.61 6.26
N ALA A 126 9.08 38.70 6.08
CA ALA A 126 10.50 39.01 6.18
C ALA A 126 10.94 40.06 5.15
N ALA A 127 10.41 40.00 3.92
CA ALA A 127 10.65 41.04 2.93
C ALA A 127 9.97 42.37 3.31
N ALA A 128 8.74 42.34 3.85
CA ALA A 128 7.99 43.54 4.22
C ALA A 128 8.63 44.36 5.35
N VAL A 129 9.35 43.72 6.27
CA VAL A 129 10.01 44.39 7.42
C VAL A 129 11.40 44.93 7.10
N MET A 130 11.92 44.74 5.89
CA MET A 130 13.20 45.34 5.49
C MET A 130 13.04 46.85 5.34
N ASP A 131 13.97 47.63 5.88
CA ASP A 131 13.91 49.09 5.97
C ASP A 131 14.63 49.81 4.82
N HIS A 132 15.40 49.09 4.01
CA HIS A 132 16.06 49.63 2.82
C HIS A 132 15.31 49.29 1.53
N TRP A 133 14.72 50.31 0.93
CA TRP A 133 13.93 50.24 -0.31
C TRP A 133 14.72 50.84 -1.48
N PRO A 134 14.40 50.48 -2.74
CA PRO A 134 15.05 51.08 -3.90
C PRO A 134 15.04 52.60 -3.83
N SER A 135 16.13 53.22 -4.30
CA SER A 135 16.27 54.68 -4.39
C SER A 135 15.33 55.32 -5.43
N THR A 136 14.61 54.53 -6.22
CA THR A 136 13.56 55.00 -7.12
C THR A 136 12.34 55.49 -6.32
N PRO A 137 11.83 56.71 -6.58
CA PRO A 137 10.66 57.25 -5.88
C PRO A 137 9.47 56.29 -5.97
N TRP A 138 8.77 56.11 -4.85
CA TRP A 138 7.55 55.31 -4.81
C TRP A 138 6.49 55.92 -5.73
N GLN A 139 6.12 55.21 -6.79
CA GLN A 139 5.11 55.65 -7.76
C GLN A 139 3.93 54.69 -7.77
N THR A 140 2.74 55.25 -7.66
CA THR A 140 1.47 54.55 -7.91
C THR A 140 1.31 54.25 -9.40
N ILE A 141 0.45 53.30 -9.75
CA ILE A 141 0.18 52.95 -11.16
C ILE A 141 -0.34 54.17 -11.95
N LEU A 142 -1.17 55.01 -11.32
CA LEU A 142 -1.68 56.25 -11.89
C LEU A 142 -0.56 57.24 -12.23
N GLN A 143 0.41 57.40 -11.32
CA GLN A 143 1.58 58.26 -11.55
C GLN A 143 2.46 57.71 -12.68
N MET A 144 2.67 56.39 -12.74
CA MET A 144 3.44 55.77 -13.82
C MET A 144 2.77 55.99 -15.18
N CYS A 145 1.45 55.79 -15.29
CA CYS A 145 0.70 56.03 -16.52
C CYS A 145 0.69 57.49 -16.98
N GLN A 146 0.94 58.45 -16.09
CA GLN A 146 1.01 59.88 -16.39
C GLN A 146 2.42 60.36 -16.78
N THR A 147 3.46 59.52 -16.69
CA THR A 147 4.82 59.90 -17.06
C THR A 147 5.04 59.83 -18.59
N PRO A 148 5.63 60.88 -19.23
CA PRO A 148 5.86 60.91 -20.68
C PRO A 148 6.79 59.80 -21.21
N GLU A 149 7.61 59.23 -20.33
CA GLU A 149 8.58 58.16 -20.62
C GLU A 149 8.00 56.74 -20.38
N PHE A 150 6.69 56.62 -20.23
CA PHE A 150 6.01 55.33 -20.04
C PHE A 150 6.13 54.47 -21.31
N THR A 151 7.18 53.67 -21.39
CA THR A 151 7.43 52.73 -22.48
C THR A 151 7.16 51.29 -22.01
N LEU A 152 6.72 50.43 -22.93
CA LEU A 152 6.54 48.98 -22.64
C LEU A 152 7.81 48.34 -22.07
N ALA A 153 8.99 48.83 -22.46
CA ALA A 153 10.28 48.38 -21.92
C ALA A 153 10.43 48.68 -20.43
N ARG A 154 9.99 49.86 -19.95
CA ARG A 154 10.02 50.25 -18.53
C ARG A 154 8.99 49.49 -17.68
N LEU A 155 7.87 49.11 -18.30
CA LEU A 155 6.86 48.26 -17.66
C LEU A 155 7.39 46.85 -17.37
N TRP A 156 8.22 46.31 -18.26
CA TRP A 156 8.81 44.97 -18.11
C TRP A 156 9.96 44.90 -17.11
N THR A 157 10.54 46.04 -16.73
CA THR A 157 11.52 46.12 -15.64
C THR A 157 10.87 46.26 -14.26
N GLU A 158 9.56 46.53 -14.18
CA GLU A 158 8.84 46.74 -12.93
C GLU A 158 8.37 45.41 -12.32
N THR A 159 8.95 45.01 -11.18
CA THR A 159 8.65 43.76 -10.48
C THR A 159 7.17 43.60 -10.16
N ARG A 160 6.48 44.69 -9.83
CA ARG A 160 5.03 44.70 -9.57
C ARG A 160 4.18 44.32 -10.78
N VAL A 161 4.75 44.32 -11.99
CA VAL A 161 4.08 43.93 -13.24
C VAL A 161 4.55 42.57 -13.73
N TRP A 162 5.87 42.39 -13.91
CA TRP A 162 6.36 41.19 -14.58
C TRP A 162 6.22 39.93 -13.73
N LEU A 163 6.31 40.03 -12.39
CA LEU A 163 6.20 38.85 -11.52
C LEU A 163 4.77 38.27 -11.49
N PRO A 164 3.70 39.05 -11.21
CA PRO A 164 2.33 38.54 -11.33
C PRO A 164 1.99 38.04 -12.74
N THR A 165 2.42 38.77 -13.77
CA THR A 165 2.18 38.38 -15.17
C THR A 165 2.88 37.08 -15.52
N GLY A 166 4.14 36.91 -15.09
CA GLY A 166 4.90 35.68 -15.25
C GLY A 166 4.21 34.49 -14.59
N MET A 167 3.70 34.65 -13.37
CA MET A 167 2.96 33.59 -12.67
C MET A 167 1.66 33.22 -13.39
N LEU A 168 0.89 34.20 -13.88
CA LEU A 168 -0.30 33.94 -14.69
C LEU A 168 0.03 33.18 -15.97
N LEU A 169 1.11 33.57 -16.67
CA LEU A 169 1.57 32.88 -17.89
C LEU A 169 2.04 31.46 -17.60
N LEU A 170 2.73 31.21 -16.47
CA LEU A 170 3.13 29.86 -16.06
C LEU A 170 1.92 28.96 -15.80
N ILE A 171 0.88 29.48 -15.14
CA ILE A 171 -0.37 28.73 -14.90
C ILE A 171 -1.10 28.44 -16.20
N ALA A 172 -1.29 29.46 -17.05
CA ALA A 172 -1.94 29.32 -18.34
C ALA A 172 -1.18 28.34 -19.25
N GLY A 173 0.15 28.42 -19.27
CA GLY A 173 1.03 27.51 -19.99
C GLY A 173 0.94 26.06 -19.48
N GLY A 174 0.85 25.87 -18.17
CA GLY A 174 0.62 24.56 -17.55
C GLY A 174 -0.72 23.94 -17.96
N ALA A 175 -1.81 24.71 -17.86
CA ALA A 175 -3.14 24.28 -18.29
C ALA A 175 -3.18 23.95 -19.80
N TYR A 176 -2.55 24.79 -20.62
CA TYR A 176 -2.44 24.58 -22.06
C TYR A 176 -1.64 23.31 -22.41
N SER A 177 -0.50 23.10 -21.73
CA SER A 177 0.34 21.91 -21.89
C SER A 177 -0.43 20.63 -21.54
N ALA A 178 -1.22 20.65 -20.46
CA ALA A 178 -2.08 19.52 -20.08
C ALA A 178 -3.13 19.22 -21.17
N GLN A 179 -3.80 20.25 -21.69
CA GLN A 179 -4.78 20.09 -22.77
C GLN A 179 -4.15 19.56 -24.07
N ARG A 180 -2.95 20.04 -24.43
CA ARG A 180 -2.23 19.56 -25.63
C ARG A 180 -1.80 18.09 -25.54
N ARG A 181 -1.66 17.52 -24.34
CA ARG A 181 -1.32 16.10 -24.15
C ARG A 181 -2.52 15.17 -24.29
N LEU A 182 -3.75 15.69 -24.17
CA LEU A 182 -4.97 14.89 -24.17
C LEU A 182 -5.16 14.03 -25.44
N PRO A 183 -4.92 14.52 -26.68
CA PRO A 183 -5.04 13.68 -27.87
C PRO A 183 -4.08 12.48 -27.86
N ARG A 184 -2.85 12.68 -27.39
CA ARG A 184 -1.85 11.60 -27.26
C ARG A 184 -2.29 10.58 -26.23
N GLN A 185 -2.72 11.03 -25.05
CA GLN A 185 -3.25 10.14 -24.00
C GLN A 185 -4.47 9.35 -24.45
N ARG A 186 -5.35 9.93 -25.28
CA ARG A 186 -6.48 9.21 -25.88
C ARG A 186 -6.03 8.16 -26.90
N ALA A 187 -5.01 8.47 -27.70
CA ALA A 187 -4.42 7.49 -28.62
C ALA A 187 -3.78 6.33 -27.85
N ASP A 188 -3.06 6.62 -26.76
CA ASP A 188 -2.48 5.61 -25.87
C ASP A 188 -3.57 4.74 -25.24
N CYS A 189 -4.66 5.35 -24.75
CA CYS A 189 -5.82 4.63 -24.24
C CYS A 189 -6.42 3.67 -25.29
N ALA A 190 -6.57 4.13 -26.54
CA ALA A 190 -7.09 3.29 -27.62
C ALA A 190 -6.15 2.11 -27.94
N ARG A 191 -4.84 2.35 -28.00
CA ARG A 191 -3.82 1.31 -28.18
C ARG A 191 -3.87 0.27 -27.06
N ILE A 192 -3.91 0.72 -25.81
CA ILE A 192 -3.99 -0.17 -24.64
C ILE A 192 -5.29 -0.97 -24.66
N ASN A 193 -6.43 -0.33 -24.95
CA ASN A 193 -7.72 -1.02 -25.04
C ASN A 193 -7.77 -2.08 -26.13
N ALA A 194 -7.06 -1.90 -27.25
CA ALA A 194 -6.96 -2.92 -28.29
C ALA A 194 -6.26 -4.19 -27.75
N TYR A 195 -5.18 -4.03 -26.98
CA TYR A 195 -4.51 -5.15 -26.31
C TYR A 195 -5.40 -5.79 -25.22
N LEU A 196 -6.00 -4.97 -24.35
CA LEU A 196 -6.84 -5.46 -23.25
C LEU A 196 -8.07 -6.25 -23.74
N ALA A 197 -8.60 -5.94 -24.93
CA ALA A 197 -9.73 -6.66 -25.52
C ALA A 197 -9.45 -8.14 -25.80
N GLU A 198 -8.16 -8.50 -25.99
CA GLU A 198 -7.72 -9.87 -26.23
C GLU A 198 -7.29 -10.59 -24.94
N ALA A 199 -6.89 -9.81 -23.92
CA ALA A 199 -6.41 -10.32 -22.65
C ALA A 199 -7.51 -11.01 -21.82
N ARG A 200 -7.10 -11.95 -20.96
CA ARG A 200 -7.98 -12.74 -20.11
C ARG A 200 -7.53 -12.68 -18.65
N THR A 201 -8.50 -12.63 -17.75
CA THR A 201 -8.23 -12.65 -16.30
C THR A 201 -7.64 -13.98 -15.87
N THR A 202 -6.88 -13.92 -14.78
CA THR A 202 -6.31 -15.06 -14.07
C THR A 202 -7.36 -16.08 -13.64
N VAL A 203 -6.92 -17.33 -13.48
CA VAL A 203 -7.70 -18.46 -12.99
C VAL A 203 -6.91 -19.24 -11.93
N THR A 204 -7.65 -19.94 -11.08
CA THR A 204 -7.11 -20.94 -10.16
C THR A 204 -6.78 -22.20 -10.94
N ARG A 205 -5.48 -22.43 -11.18
CA ARG A 205 -4.98 -23.63 -11.87
C ARG A 205 -4.81 -24.79 -10.88
N SER A 206 -4.70 -26.01 -11.43
CA SER A 206 -4.30 -27.22 -10.69
C SER A 206 -5.26 -27.58 -9.54
N LEU A 207 -6.55 -27.73 -9.84
CA LEU A 207 -7.52 -28.32 -8.91
C LEU A 207 -7.36 -29.84 -8.87
N ARG A 208 -7.54 -30.46 -7.70
CA ARG A 208 -7.55 -31.92 -7.57
C ARG A 208 -8.81 -32.49 -8.25
N PRO A 209 -8.69 -33.53 -9.11
CA PRO A 209 -9.84 -34.09 -9.82
C PRO A 209 -10.88 -34.77 -8.92
N ASP A 210 -10.47 -35.24 -7.74
CA ASP A 210 -11.28 -36.00 -6.80
C ASP A 210 -12.27 -35.13 -6.01
N ASN A 211 -11.87 -33.91 -5.62
CA ASN A 211 -12.65 -33.05 -4.75
C ASN A 211 -12.75 -31.59 -5.20
N GLY A 212 -12.07 -31.20 -6.29
CA GLY A 212 -12.10 -29.84 -6.83
C GLY A 212 -11.39 -28.78 -5.98
N LEU A 213 -10.68 -29.18 -4.93
CA LEU A 213 -9.86 -28.28 -4.11
C LEU A 213 -8.56 -27.92 -4.84
N PRO A 214 -8.00 -26.73 -4.63
CA PRO A 214 -6.67 -26.40 -5.13
C PRO A 214 -5.62 -27.39 -4.62
N LEU A 215 -4.73 -27.82 -5.52
CA LEU A 215 -3.59 -28.65 -5.14
C LEU A 215 -2.65 -27.84 -4.24
N VAL A 216 -2.45 -28.34 -3.02
CA VAL A 216 -1.49 -27.79 -2.06
C VAL A 216 -0.14 -28.43 -2.31
N GLN A 217 0.82 -27.65 -2.79
CA GLN A 217 2.19 -28.11 -3.01
C GLN A 217 3.08 -27.78 -1.81
N PRO A 218 3.94 -28.70 -1.35
CA PRO A 218 4.87 -28.44 -0.27
C PRO A 218 5.85 -27.32 -0.64
N VAL A 219 6.11 -26.44 0.33
CA VAL A 219 7.14 -25.41 0.23
C VAL A 219 8.52 -26.08 0.21
N SER A 220 9.41 -25.61 -0.66
CA SER A 220 10.79 -26.12 -0.73
C SER A 220 11.56 -25.80 0.57
N THR A 221 12.57 -26.61 0.92
CA THR A 221 13.40 -26.36 2.11
C THR A 221 14.07 -24.98 2.08
N ASP A 222 14.49 -24.54 0.90
CA ASP A 222 15.07 -23.21 0.68
C ASP A 222 14.07 -22.08 0.96
N ASP A 223 12.82 -22.24 0.53
CA ASP A 223 11.78 -21.24 0.75
C ASP A 223 11.23 -21.27 2.19
N LEU A 224 11.33 -22.42 2.88
CA LEU A 224 11.06 -22.52 4.32
C LEU A 224 12.04 -21.68 5.14
N ALA A 225 13.30 -21.55 4.71
CA ALA A 225 14.26 -20.68 5.38
C ALA A 225 13.84 -19.19 5.30
N LEU A 226 13.16 -18.79 4.22
CA LEU A 226 12.59 -17.45 4.11
C LEU A 226 11.28 -17.31 4.89
N TRP A 227 10.48 -18.37 5.00
CA TRP A 227 9.31 -18.39 5.89
C TRP A 227 9.72 -18.19 7.35
N ARG A 228 10.82 -18.84 7.78
CA ARG A 228 11.40 -18.64 9.11
C ARG A 228 11.80 -17.20 9.39
N PHE A 229 12.26 -16.45 8.38
CA PHE A 229 12.58 -15.02 8.56
C PHE A 229 11.37 -14.23 9.07
N LEU A 230 10.17 -14.57 8.58
CA LEU A 230 8.91 -13.96 8.98
C LEU A 230 8.45 -14.46 10.36
N LEU A 231 8.50 -15.78 10.58
CA LEU A 231 8.09 -16.40 11.84
C LEU A 231 8.97 -15.97 13.01
N ASP A 232 10.29 -15.91 12.84
CA ASP A 232 11.22 -15.50 13.91
C ASP A 232 10.99 -14.06 14.37
N ARG A 233 10.39 -13.22 13.52
CA ARG A 233 9.95 -11.86 13.89
C ARG A 233 8.55 -11.85 14.50
N ALA A 234 7.64 -12.64 13.94
CA ALA A 234 6.26 -12.71 14.39
C ALA A 234 6.11 -13.38 15.77
N LEU A 235 6.92 -14.40 16.05
CA LEU A 235 6.90 -15.18 17.29
C LEU A 235 7.67 -14.51 18.45
N GLN A 236 8.29 -13.35 18.24
CA GLN A 236 8.91 -12.60 19.33
C GLN A 236 7.88 -12.16 20.38
N PRO A 237 8.28 -12.00 21.65
CA PRO A 237 7.47 -11.30 22.64
C PRO A 237 6.94 -9.97 22.09
N VAL A 238 5.71 -9.58 22.43
CA VAL A 238 5.02 -8.41 21.83
C VAL A 238 5.88 -7.15 21.89
N GLN A 239 6.55 -6.92 23.02
CA GLN A 239 7.41 -5.77 23.26
C GLN A 239 8.74 -5.75 22.49
N ASP A 240 9.15 -6.88 21.92
CA ASP A 240 10.42 -7.01 21.20
C ASP A 240 10.25 -6.72 19.70
N PHE A 241 11.18 -5.97 19.13
CA PHE A 241 11.20 -5.58 17.72
C PHE A 241 12.55 -5.89 17.10
N SER A 242 13.20 -6.96 17.57
CA SER A 242 14.50 -7.38 17.09
C SER A 242 14.41 -7.85 15.63
N GLY A 243 15.29 -7.32 14.79
CA GLY A 243 15.25 -7.55 13.35
C GLY A 243 14.23 -6.72 12.56
N PHE A 244 13.38 -5.92 13.19
CA PHE A 244 12.57 -4.92 12.46
C PHE A 244 13.45 -3.75 12.02
N ASP A 245 13.17 -3.16 10.86
CA ASP A 245 13.79 -1.91 10.43
C ASP A 245 13.36 -0.78 11.38
N ARG A 246 14.30 0.08 11.79
CA ARG A 246 14.07 1.17 12.76
C ARG A 246 14.61 2.48 12.21
N ILE A 247 13.83 3.13 11.35
CA ILE A 247 14.22 4.39 10.69
C ILE A 247 13.30 5.52 11.14
N ASP A 248 12.00 5.41 10.86
CA ASP A 248 10.99 6.40 11.20
C ASP A 248 9.62 5.72 11.41
N GLU A 249 8.63 6.46 11.91
CA GLU A 249 7.25 5.98 12.07
C GLU A 249 6.23 6.77 11.24
N PHE A 250 6.67 7.58 10.28
CA PHE A 250 5.78 8.40 9.43
C PHE A 250 5.54 7.73 8.08
N ARG A 251 6.57 7.11 7.51
CA ARG A 251 6.66 6.65 6.13
C ARG A 251 6.68 5.13 6.01
N GLU A 252 6.94 4.64 4.81
CA GLU A 252 6.81 3.24 4.38
C GLU A 252 7.68 2.25 5.19
N ALA A 253 8.77 2.71 5.82
CA ALA A 253 9.61 1.91 6.72
C ALA A 253 9.02 1.72 8.14
N ALA A 254 7.90 2.36 8.46
CA ALA A 254 7.29 2.31 9.79
C ALA A 254 6.92 0.87 10.21
N LYS A 255 6.96 0.63 11.53
CA LYS A 255 6.72 -0.71 12.09
C LYS A 255 5.35 -1.26 11.72
N ARG A 256 4.33 -0.38 11.61
CA ARG A 256 2.96 -0.78 11.23
C ARG A 256 2.92 -1.52 9.89
N TYR A 257 3.68 -1.04 8.90
CA TYR A 257 3.70 -1.64 7.56
C TYR A 257 4.48 -2.95 7.58
N GLN A 258 5.60 -3.01 8.29
CA GLN A 258 6.37 -4.25 8.46
C GLN A 258 5.54 -5.34 9.14
N ILE A 259 4.85 -5.03 10.24
CA ILE A 259 3.98 -5.97 10.98
C ILE A 259 2.85 -6.47 10.07
N CYS A 260 2.12 -5.55 9.43
CA CYS A 260 1.00 -5.92 8.59
C CYS A 260 1.45 -6.72 7.36
N ASN A 261 2.56 -6.33 6.71
CA ASN A 261 3.12 -7.10 5.60
C ASN A 261 3.47 -8.52 6.03
N ILE A 262 4.18 -8.72 7.15
CA ILE A 262 4.47 -10.07 7.66
C ILE A 262 3.16 -10.87 7.82
N SER A 263 2.15 -10.28 8.47
CA SER A 263 0.87 -10.96 8.69
C SER A 263 0.13 -11.30 7.40
N TYR A 264 0.10 -10.41 6.41
CA TYR A 264 -0.53 -10.67 5.12
C TYR A 264 0.14 -11.84 4.40
N MET A 265 1.47 -11.85 4.35
CA MET A 265 2.24 -12.90 3.68
C MET A 265 2.10 -14.24 4.41
N LEU A 266 2.08 -14.24 5.75
CA LEU A 266 1.78 -15.43 6.54
C LEU A 266 0.35 -15.92 6.34
N SER A 267 -0.62 -15.03 6.12
CA SER A 267 -2.01 -15.43 5.85
C SER A 267 -2.15 -16.09 4.48
N MET A 268 -1.50 -15.53 3.46
CA MET A 268 -1.45 -16.15 2.12
C MET A 268 -0.69 -17.48 2.15
N HIS A 269 0.40 -17.58 2.91
CA HIS A 269 1.10 -18.85 3.13
C HIS A 269 0.18 -19.90 3.76
N ALA A 270 -0.49 -19.57 4.86
CA ALA A 270 -1.41 -20.46 5.54
C ALA A 270 -2.46 -21.01 4.56
N TYR A 271 -3.11 -20.14 3.81
CA TYR A 271 -4.15 -20.53 2.87
C TYR A 271 -3.66 -21.45 1.73
N ILE A 272 -2.51 -21.12 1.13
CA ILE A 272 -2.04 -21.77 -0.10
C ILE A 272 -1.24 -23.03 0.19
N ARG A 273 -0.51 -23.07 1.30
CA ARG A 273 0.49 -24.10 1.60
C ARG A 273 0.12 -24.96 2.80
N ALA A 274 -0.53 -24.39 3.81
CA ALA A 274 -0.82 -25.12 5.04
C ALA A 274 -2.22 -24.85 5.60
N PRO A 275 -3.31 -24.97 4.80
CA PRO A 275 -4.66 -24.64 5.26
C PRO A 275 -5.12 -25.51 6.44
N ALA A 276 -4.56 -26.70 6.61
CA ALA A 276 -4.84 -27.58 7.73
C ALA A 276 -3.74 -27.55 8.83
N PHE A 277 -3.12 -26.39 9.06
CA PHE A 277 -2.18 -26.16 10.15
C PHE A 277 -2.51 -24.89 10.94
N ARG A 278 -2.55 -25.02 12.28
CA ARG A 278 -2.75 -23.88 13.20
C ARG A 278 -1.45 -23.49 13.90
N GLY A 279 -1.06 -24.24 14.93
CA GLY A 279 0.21 -24.15 15.65
C GLY A 279 0.84 -22.76 15.76
N TYR A 280 2.13 -22.70 15.46
CA TYR A 280 2.91 -21.47 15.54
C TYR A 280 2.50 -20.42 14.49
N GLN A 281 1.74 -20.75 13.43
CA GLN A 281 1.21 -19.76 12.50
C GLN A 281 0.12 -18.90 13.16
N ALA A 282 -0.82 -19.52 13.87
CA ALA A 282 -1.86 -18.79 14.59
C ALA A 282 -1.28 -17.97 15.75
N GLU A 283 -0.28 -18.51 16.45
CA GLU A 283 0.45 -17.79 17.49
C GLU A 283 1.20 -16.56 16.93
N ALA A 284 1.86 -16.70 15.78
CA ALA A 284 2.50 -15.60 15.07
C ALA A 284 1.50 -14.48 14.71
N GLN A 285 0.33 -14.85 14.17
CA GLN A 285 -0.72 -13.89 13.84
C GLN A 285 -1.26 -13.16 15.07
N GLU A 286 -1.44 -13.86 16.19
CA GLU A 286 -1.90 -13.28 17.45
C GLU A 286 -0.87 -12.27 18.00
N ARG A 287 0.43 -12.63 18.00
CA ARG A 287 1.50 -11.74 18.44
C ARG A 287 1.63 -10.50 17.57
N LEU A 288 1.55 -10.63 16.25
CA LEU A 288 1.53 -9.48 15.32
C LEU A 288 0.33 -8.57 15.57
N SER A 289 -0.84 -9.16 15.82
CA SER A 289 -2.06 -8.43 16.17
C SER A 289 -1.92 -7.63 17.46
N GLN A 290 -1.25 -8.18 18.47
CA GLN A 290 -0.94 -7.47 19.71
C GLN A 290 0.16 -6.42 19.53
N LYS A 291 1.19 -6.68 18.68
CA LYS A 291 2.23 -5.70 18.34
C LYS A 291 1.67 -4.42 17.73
N MET A 292 0.62 -4.52 16.91
CA MET A 292 -0.08 -3.35 16.36
C MET A 292 -0.68 -2.43 17.44
N MET A 293 -0.94 -2.94 18.64
CA MET A 293 -1.47 -2.16 19.75
C MET A 293 -0.39 -1.40 20.54
N ASP A 294 0.89 -1.76 20.37
CA ASP A 294 2.01 -1.11 21.07
C ASP A 294 2.11 0.36 20.69
N HIS A 295 2.27 1.25 21.69
CA HIS A 295 2.33 2.69 21.48
C HIS A 295 3.40 3.11 20.47
N ARG A 296 4.52 2.38 20.36
CA ARG A 296 5.57 2.68 19.37
C ARG A 296 5.07 2.61 17.93
N VAL A 297 4.01 1.84 17.66
CA VAL A 297 3.47 1.61 16.31
C VAL A 297 2.50 2.72 15.87
N TRP A 298 1.82 3.39 16.82
CA TRP A 298 0.82 4.43 16.52
C TRP A 298 1.13 5.81 17.09
N SER A 299 2.21 5.97 17.87
CA SER A 299 2.59 7.22 18.53
C SER A 299 2.83 8.40 17.58
N TYR A 300 3.23 8.13 16.33
CA TYR A 300 3.43 9.15 15.30
C TYR A 300 2.17 10.00 15.08
N TRP A 301 0.98 9.41 15.26
CA TRP A 301 -0.29 10.03 14.89
C TRP A 301 -0.54 11.33 15.65
N ARG A 302 -0.07 11.44 16.90
CA ARG A 302 -0.18 12.68 17.68
C ARG A 302 0.43 13.86 16.93
N LEU A 303 1.60 13.67 16.33
CA LEU A 303 2.31 14.72 15.62
C LEU A 303 1.65 15.02 14.28
N GLU A 304 1.28 13.98 13.53
CA GLU A 304 0.57 14.17 12.25
C GLU A 304 -0.76 14.89 12.41
N ASN A 305 -1.56 14.46 13.39
CA ASN A 305 -2.83 15.10 13.69
C ASN A 305 -2.64 16.56 14.15
N LEU A 306 -1.57 16.85 14.89
CA LEU A 306 -1.26 18.21 15.36
C LEU A 306 -0.95 19.15 14.21
N TRP A 307 -0.03 18.82 13.32
CA TRP A 307 0.37 19.74 12.25
C TRP A 307 -0.48 19.64 10.98
N GLY A 308 -1.20 18.52 10.79
CA GLY A 308 -1.96 18.27 9.56
C GLY A 308 -3.46 18.53 9.71
N ASN A 309 -4.01 18.27 10.90
CA ASN A 309 -5.42 18.50 11.24
C ASN A 309 -5.62 19.59 12.30
N LEU A 310 -4.53 20.17 12.84
CA LEU A 310 -4.57 21.16 13.92
C LEU A 310 -5.26 20.62 15.19
N ARG A 311 -5.08 19.33 15.47
CA ARG A 311 -5.69 18.62 16.61
C ARG A 311 -4.62 17.91 17.44
N ALA A 312 -4.64 18.14 18.76
CA ALA A 312 -3.71 17.50 19.69
C ALA A 312 -4.17 16.13 20.21
N ASP A 313 -5.34 15.64 19.77
CA ASP A 313 -5.87 14.33 20.17
C ASP A 313 -5.01 13.21 19.55
N PRO A 314 -4.34 12.35 20.34
CA PRO A 314 -3.49 11.30 19.80
C PRO A 314 -4.29 10.03 19.45
N ASN A 315 -5.62 10.01 19.58
CA ASN A 315 -6.44 8.86 19.21
C ASN A 315 -6.34 8.54 17.70
N PRO A 316 -5.76 7.39 17.31
CA PRO A 316 -5.57 7.04 15.91
C PRO A 316 -6.87 6.67 15.17
N PHE A 317 -7.97 6.43 15.89
CA PHE A 317 -9.27 6.07 15.30
C PHE A 317 -10.18 7.28 15.05
N ALA A 318 -9.82 8.47 15.54
CA ALA A 318 -10.76 9.59 15.59
C ALA A 318 -11.00 10.28 14.24
N ARG A 319 -10.00 10.35 13.36
CA ARG A 319 -10.06 11.05 12.07
C ARG A 319 -8.94 10.58 11.14
N ASP A 320 -9.20 10.48 9.84
CA ASP A 320 -8.21 10.13 8.81
C ASP A 320 -7.47 8.83 9.17
N ASN A 321 -6.13 8.77 9.10
CA ASN A 321 -5.28 7.69 9.60
C ASN A 321 -5.62 6.26 9.11
N ILE A 322 -6.10 6.13 7.87
CA ILE A 322 -6.38 4.78 7.33
C ILE A 322 -5.11 3.91 7.28
N MET A 323 -3.90 4.49 7.26
CA MET A 323 -2.65 3.71 7.35
C MET A 323 -2.49 2.91 8.63
N TYR A 324 -3.12 3.32 9.73
CA TYR A 324 -3.12 2.53 10.94
C TYR A 324 -4.22 1.48 10.91
N TYR A 325 -5.48 1.90 11.02
CA TYR A 325 -6.58 0.97 11.25
C TYR A 325 -7.13 0.33 9.98
N GLY A 326 -6.87 0.89 8.78
CA GLY A 326 -7.16 0.22 7.52
C GLY A 326 -6.23 -0.98 7.29
N TRP A 327 -4.92 -0.79 7.52
CA TRP A 327 -3.95 -1.87 7.46
C TRP A 327 -4.18 -2.90 8.58
N TYR A 328 -4.35 -2.44 9.81
CA TYR A 328 -4.65 -3.34 10.93
C TYR A 328 -5.97 -4.10 10.72
N GLY A 329 -7.00 -3.43 10.19
CA GLY A 329 -8.27 -4.06 9.82
C GLY A 329 -8.10 -5.12 8.74
N GLY A 330 -7.35 -4.83 7.66
CA GLY A 330 -7.02 -5.83 6.65
C GLY A 330 -6.33 -7.06 7.25
N MET A 331 -5.42 -6.83 8.20
CA MET A 331 -4.65 -7.87 8.89
C MET A 331 -5.54 -8.81 9.70
N LEU A 332 -6.41 -8.23 10.52
CA LEU A 332 -7.41 -8.95 11.29
C LEU A 332 -8.39 -9.69 10.36
N GLY A 333 -8.81 -9.05 9.28
CA GLY A 333 -9.74 -9.62 8.30
C GLY A 333 -9.19 -10.86 7.59
N LEU A 334 -7.92 -10.86 7.18
CA LEU A 334 -7.31 -12.04 6.55
C LEU A 334 -7.17 -13.21 7.52
N ASN A 335 -6.73 -12.93 8.75
CA ASN A 335 -6.65 -13.96 9.79
C ASN A 335 -8.04 -14.54 10.12
N LEU A 336 -9.08 -13.70 10.05
CA LEU A 336 -10.47 -14.11 10.21
C LEU A 336 -10.96 -15.05 9.10
N CYS A 337 -10.56 -14.81 7.86
CA CYS A 337 -10.86 -15.70 6.73
C CYS A 337 -10.21 -17.09 6.87
N LEU A 338 -9.10 -17.19 7.60
CA LEU A 338 -8.45 -18.47 7.97
C LEU A 338 -9.14 -19.17 9.15
N GLY A 339 -10.18 -18.58 9.74
CA GLY A 339 -10.90 -19.13 10.90
C GLY A 339 -10.31 -18.73 12.26
N ASN A 340 -9.33 -17.83 12.30
CA ASN A 340 -8.68 -17.38 13.54
C ASN A 340 -9.16 -15.96 13.95
N GLY A 341 -8.73 -15.47 15.12
CA GLY A 341 -8.86 -14.04 15.45
C GLY A 341 -10.30 -13.51 15.69
N ALA A 342 -11.31 -14.39 15.80
CA ALA A 342 -12.70 -13.98 16.00
C ALA A 342 -12.91 -13.15 17.29
N HIS A 343 -12.07 -13.33 18.31
CA HIS A 343 -12.13 -12.57 19.56
C HIS A 343 -11.88 -11.07 19.37
N TYR A 344 -11.16 -10.64 18.33
CA TYR A 344 -10.96 -9.22 18.05
C TYR A 344 -12.23 -8.47 17.67
N ASN A 345 -13.30 -9.18 17.30
CA ASN A 345 -14.60 -8.58 17.05
C ASN A 345 -15.38 -8.25 18.33
N GLN A 346 -14.95 -8.77 19.49
CA GLN A 346 -15.60 -8.45 20.76
C GLN A 346 -15.35 -6.97 21.14
N PRO A 347 -16.35 -6.27 21.69
CA PRO A 347 -16.19 -4.89 22.13
C PRO A 347 -15.00 -4.70 23.07
N GLY A 348 -14.11 -3.76 22.73
CA GLY A 348 -12.93 -3.45 23.53
C GLY A 348 -11.80 -4.49 23.49
N ALA A 349 -11.83 -5.45 22.56
CA ALA A 349 -10.73 -6.40 22.36
C ALA A 349 -9.44 -5.70 21.88
N ILE A 350 -9.56 -4.57 21.17
CA ILE A 350 -8.45 -3.74 20.73
C ILE A 350 -8.27 -2.60 21.73
N ARG A 351 -7.10 -2.53 22.38
CA ARG A 351 -6.84 -1.57 23.45
C ARG A 351 -5.50 -0.88 23.24
N LEU A 352 -5.56 0.40 22.88
CA LEU A 352 -4.38 1.22 22.68
C LEU A 352 -4.10 2.04 23.94
N GLN A 353 -3.01 1.70 24.63
CA GLN A 353 -2.60 2.38 25.85
C GLN A 353 -1.65 3.53 25.52
N HIS A 354 -2.03 4.75 25.85
CA HIS A 354 -1.16 5.92 25.76
C HIS A 354 -0.33 6.06 27.05
N PRO A 355 0.95 6.50 26.98
CA PRO A 355 1.79 6.72 28.17
C PRO A 355 1.21 7.69 29.21
N SER A 356 0.24 8.53 28.84
CA SER A 356 -0.47 9.41 29.79
C SER A 356 -1.55 8.69 30.62
N GLY A 357 -1.71 7.37 30.50
CA GLY A 357 -2.78 6.59 31.13
C GLY A 357 -4.12 6.63 30.41
N ARG A 358 -4.24 7.32 29.26
CA ARG A 358 -5.44 7.28 28.41
C ARG A 358 -5.47 5.96 27.64
N GLU A 359 -6.67 5.42 27.46
CA GLU A 359 -6.89 4.20 26.70
C GLU A 359 -7.90 4.45 25.58
N TYR A 360 -7.56 4.02 24.36
CA TYR A 360 -8.47 4.04 23.21
C TYR A 360 -8.88 2.61 22.88
N ARG A 361 -10.17 2.32 23.05
CA ARG A 361 -10.74 0.98 22.87
C ARG A 361 -11.45 0.89 21.53
N SER A 362 -11.33 -0.26 20.88
CA SER A 362 -12.14 -0.60 19.72
C SER A 362 -12.35 -2.12 19.58
N SER A 363 -12.99 -2.54 18.50
CA SER A 363 -13.08 -3.91 18.02
C SER A 363 -12.93 -3.93 16.49
N PHE A 364 -12.75 -5.12 15.92
CA PHE A 364 -12.69 -5.27 14.46
C PHE A 364 -13.95 -4.72 13.76
N GLY A 365 -15.15 -5.06 14.26
CA GLY A 365 -16.40 -4.53 13.73
C GLY A 365 -16.52 -3.01 13.84
N GLU A 366 -16.06 -2.40 14.92
CA GLU A 366 -16.03 -0.95 15.07
C GLU A 366 -15.04 -0.29 14.10
N ILE A 367 -13.86 -0.88 13.89
CA ILE A 367 -12.91 -0.44 12.85
C ILE A 367 -13.56 -0.46 11.47
N CYS A 368 -14.23 -1.56 11.11
CA CYS A 368 -14.97 -1.65 9.84
C CYS A 368 -16.04 -0.55 9.73
N GLN A 369 -16.77 -0.26 10.80
CA GLN A 369 -17.77 0.82 10.79
C GLN A 369 -17.14 2.22 10.65
N ILE A 370 -15.97 2.47 11.26
CA ILE A 370 -15.23 3.72 11.08
C ILE A 370 -14.81 3.88 9.60
N ILE A 371 -14.25 2.83 9.01
CA ILE A 371 -13.84 2.81 7.60
C ILE A 371 -15.05 3.07 6.70
N ARG A 372 -16.15 2.32 6.89
CA ARG A 372 -17.39 2.48 6.12
C ARG A 372 -17.91 3.93 6.19
N ARG A 373 -17.95 4.51 7.39
CA ARG A 373 -18.41 5.89 7.60
C ARG A 373 -17.53 6.91 6.88
N ASN A 374 -16.21 6.77 6.99
CA ASN A 374 -15.27 7.69 6.34
C ASN A 374 -15.34 7.57 4.80
N MET A 375 -15.48 6.36 4.28
CA MET A 375 -15.70 6.13 2.85
C MET A 375 -17.03 6.74 2.37
N GLN A 376 -18.11 6.57 3.14
CA GLN A 376 -19.42 7.17 2.83
C GLN A 376 -19.36 8.70 2.80
N GLN A 377 -18.66 9.32 3.75
CA GLN A 377 -18.59 10.77 3.92
C GLN A 377 -17.60 11.46 2.96
N SER A 378 -16.61 10.73 2.44
CA SER A 378 -15.63 11.31 1.51
C SER A 378 -16.24 11.52 0.13
N ASP A 379 -16.08 12.72 -0.44
CA ASP A 379 -16.42 12.99 -1.84
C ASP A 379 -15.70 12.03 -2.80
N TYR A 380 -14.48 11.62 -2.45
CA TYR A 380 -13.69 10.66 -3.22
C TYR A 380 -14.02 9.20 -2.92
N CYS A 381 -14.95 8.87 -2.02
CA CYS A 381 -15.17 7.52 -1.48
C CYS A 381 -13.96 6.88 -0.77
N LEU A 382 -12.74 7.30 -1.09
CA LEU A 382 -11.48 7.02 -0.44
C LEU A 382 -11.15 8.22 0.46
N PHE A 383 -10.45 7.98 1.57
CA PHE A 383 -10.18 9.02 2.55
C PHE A 383 -8.71 9.03 3.02
N PRO A 384 -8.27 10.11 3.70
CA PRO A 384 -6.85 10.34 3.94
C PRO A 384 -6.16 9.33 4.86
N CYS A 385 -4.90 9.09 4.51
CA CYS A 385 -3.89 8.32 5.21
C CYS A 385 -3.24 9.22 6.26
N GLU A 386 -2.19 9.94 5.88
CA GLU A 386 -1.76 11.18 6.53
C GLU A 386 -2.79 12.29 6.26
N PRO A 387 -2.85 13.35 7.09
CA PRO A 387 -3.79 14.43 6.87
C PRO A 387 -3.73 14.99 5.44
N ARG A 388 -4.91 14.96 4.79
CA ARG A 388 -5.18 15.34 3.39
C ARG A 388 -4.73 14.37 2.30
N TRP A 389 -3.74 13.51 2.49
CA TRP A 389 -3.26 12.64 1.42
C TRP A 389 -4.04 11.33 1.34
N ILE A 390 -4.72 11.11 0.22
CA ILE A 390 -5.47 9.90 -0.08
C ILE A 390 -4.59 8.94 -0.87
N TYR A 391 -4.43 7.73 -0.36
CA TYR A 391 -3.67 6.65 -0.99
C TYR A 391 -4.64 5.51 -1.35
N PRO A 392 -4.79 5.15 -2.64
CA PRO A 392 -5.62 4.01 -3.03
C PRO A 392 -5.22 2.71 -2.34
N ILE A 393 -3.92 2.44 -2.22
CA ILE A 393 -3.43 1.22 -1.55
C ILE A 393 -3.88 1.12 -0.09
N CYS A 394 -3.81 2.20 0.69
CA CYS A 394 -4.28 2.21 2.08
C CYS A 394 -5.80 2.01 2.16
N ASN A 395 -6.54 2.57 1.20
CA ASN A 395 -7.99 2.39 1.11
C ASN A 395 -8.38 0.97 0.68
N ASN A 396 -7.56 0.30 -0.14
CA ASN A 396 -7.75 -1.12 -0.49
C ASN A 396 -7.66 -1.99 0.76
N PHE A 397 -6.70 -1.77 1.67
CA PHE A 397 -6.67 -2.50 2.95
C PHE A 397 -7.91 -2.22 3.81
N GLY A 398 -8.40 -0.98 3.81
CA GLY A 398 -9.66 -0.64 4.46
C GLY A 398 -10.85 -1.42 3.87
N ALA A 399 -10.99 -1.44 2.55
CA ALA A 399 -12.02 -2.20 1.83
C ALA A 399 -11.89 -3.72 2.07
N LEU A 400 -10.66 -4.23 2.14
CA LEU A 400 -10.38 -5.63 2.46
C LEU A 400 -10.94 -6.01 3.83
N SER A 401 -10.78 -5.14 4.83
CA SER A 401 -11.39 -5.36 6.15
C SER A 401 -12.92 -5.50 6.09
N LEU A 402 -13.59 -4.66 5.29
CA LEU A 402 -15.04 -4.71 5.11
C LEU A 402 -15.46 -6.03 4.45
N LYS A 403 -14.76 -6.43 3.38
CA LYS A 403 -15.07 -7.64 2.63
C LYS A 403 -14.89 -8.91 3.48
N CYS A 404 -13.82 -8.98 4.27
CA CYS A 404 -13.60 -10.10 5.19
C CYS A 404 -14.67 -10.13 6.30
N HIS A 405 -15.10 -8.97 6.81
CA HIS A 405 -16.17 -8.89 7.79
C HIS A 405 -17.51 -9.38 7.22
N ASP A 406 -17.86 -8.95 6.00
CA ASP A 406 -19.04 -9.42 5.27
C ASP A 406 -19.04 -10.94 5.13
N ARG A 407 -17.92 -11.52 4.71
CA ARG A 407 -17.76 -12.98 4.58
C ARG A 407 -18.00 -13.72 5.90
N ARG A 408 -17.41 -13.25 7.00
CA ARG A 408 -17.42 -14.00 8.26
C ARG A 408 -18.73 -13.85 9.04
N TYR A 409 -19.28 -12.64 9.03
CA TYR A 409 -20.40 -12.26 9.90
C TYR A 409 -21.70 -12.00 9.13
N GLY A 410 -21.69 -12.09 7.79
CA GLY A 410 -22.87 -11.85 6.97
C GLY A 410 -23.33 -10.40 6.96
N SER A 411 -22.42 -9.45 7.20
CA SER A 411 -22.71 -8.03 6.94
C SER A 411 -22.62 -7.72 5.44
N HIS A 412 -22.98 -6.49 5.07
CA HIS A 412 -23.00 -6.00 3.69
C HIS A 412 -22.20 -4.69 3.51
N TYR A 413 -21.19 -4.46 4.36
CA TYR A 413 -20.44 -3.20 4.39
C TYR A 413 -19.64 -2.93 3.11
N TRP A 414 -18.98 -3.95 2.57
CA TRP A 414 -18.29 -3.86 1.29
C TRP A 414 -19.26 -3.92 0.12
N GLU A 415 -20.24 -4.84 0.17
CA GLU A 415 -21.24 -5.00 -0.89
C GLU A 415 -21.94 -3.67 -1.23
N GLU A 416 -22.43 -2.95 -0.21
CA GLU A 416 -23.08 -1.65 -0.37
C GLU A 416 -22.16 -0.56 -0.93
N MET A 417 -20.84 -0.67 -0.73
CA MET A 417 -19.86 0.36 -1.08
C MET A 417 -19.13 0.07 -2.41
N ARG A 418 -19.06 -1.21 -2.81
CA ARG A 418 -18.21 -1.71 -3.90
C ARG A 418 -18.34 -0.87 -5.17
N GLU A 419 -19.57 -0.64 -5.62
CA GLU A 419 -19.83 0.06 -6.88
C GLU A 419 -19.36 1.53 -6.82
N ARG A 420 -19.64 2.23 -5.71
CA ARG A 420 -19.18 3.61 -5.52
C ARG A 420 -17.66 3.68 -5.39
N TYR A 421 -17.06 2.74 -4.67
CA TYR A 421 -15.61 2.63 -4.52
C TYR A 421 -14.94 2.42 -5.87
N GLN A 422 -15.43 1.46 -6.65
CA GLN A 422 -14.93 1.17 -8.01
C GLN A 422 -15.04 2.39 -8.91
N ARG A 423 -16.23 2.99 -9.01
CA ARG A 423 -16.45 4.20 -9.83
C ARG A 423 -15.52 5.33 -9.43
N SER A 424 -15.37 5.58 -8.13
CA SER A 424 -14.49 6.63 -7.66
C SER A 424 -13.01 6.35 -7.94
N LEU A 425 -12.56 5.09 -7.77
CA LEU A 425 -11.21 4.69 -8.15
C LEU A 425 -10.98 4.92 -9.65
N GLU A 426 -11.91 4.49 -10.49
CA GLU A 426 -11.83 4.66 -11.93
C GLU A 426 -11.87 6.12 -12.36
N ASP A 427 -12.76 6.95 -11.83
CA ASP A 427 -12.91 8.34 -12.25
C ASP A 427 -11.79 9.23 -11.71
N GLU A 428 -11.44 9.05 -10.42
CA GLU A 428 -10.62 10.00 -9.68
C GLU A 428 -9.17 9.56 -9.53
N PHE A 429 -8.83 8.27 -9.65
CA PHE A 429 -7.47 7.79 -9.37
C PHE A 429 -6.81 7.06 -10.52
N VAL A 430 -7.56 6.48 -11.45
CA VAL A 430 -6.97 5.88 -12.67
C VAL A 430 -6.60 7.01 -13.66
N GLY A 431 -5.54 6.85 -14.46
CA GLY A 431 -5.20 7.76 -15.56
C GLY A 431 -5.97 7.44 -16.85
N LEU A 432 -5.64 8.13 -17.94
CA LEU A 432 -6.07 7.73 -19.30
C LEU A 432 -5.21 6.58 -19.86
N ASP A 433 -4.04 6.38 -19.27
CA ASP A 433 -3.15 5.23 -19.51
C ASP A 433 -3.54 4.00 -18.67
N GLY A 434 -4.66 4.07 -17.93
CA GLY A 434 -5.15 2.98 -17.09
C GLY A 434 -4.34 2.72 -15.81
N ARG A 435 -3.28 3.49 -15.56
CA ARG A 435 -2.45 3.36 -14.36
C ARG A 435 -3.13 4.01 -13.15
N ILE A 436 -2.93 3.44 -11.97
CA ILE A 436 -3.50 3.97 -10.73
C ILE A 436 -2.53 4.99 -10.14
N THR A 437 -3.05 6.19 -9.89
CA THR A 437 -2.29 7.27 -9.25
C THR A 437 -1.97 6.89 -7.80
N ALA A 438 -0.71 6.99 -7.40
CA ALA A 438 -0.26 6.59 -6.06
C ALA A 438 -0.93 7.41 -4.93
N ILE A 439 -1.05 8.73 -5.11
CA ILE A 439 -1.59 9.65 -4.08
C ILE A 439 -2.43 10.78 -4.67
N ARG A 440 -3.38 11.29 -3.90
CA ARG A 440 -4.13 12.52 -4.22
C ARG A 440 -4.41 13.36 -2.98
N ASP A 441 -4.21 14.67 -3.06
CA ASP A 441 -4.60 15.57 -1.98
C ASP A 441 -6.12 15.80 -1.99
N HIS A 442 -6.74 15.66 -0.82
CA HIS A 442 -8.19 15.70 -0.62
C HIS A 442 -8.80 17.08 -0.95
N TYR A 443 -8.10 18.18 -0.68
CA TYR A 443 -8.66 19.53 -0.84
C TYR A 443 -8.34 20.15 -2.19
N THR A 444 -7.16 19.88 -2.73
CA THR A 444 -6.68 20.47 -3.97
C THR A 444 -6.88 19.54 -5.17
N GLY A 445 -7.02 18.23 -4.94
CA GLY A 445 -7.05 17.23 -6.01
C GLY A 445 -5.69 17.05 -6.69
N MET A 446 -4.62 17.64 -6.16
CA MET A 446 -3.28 17.49 -6.72
C MET A 446 -2.76 16.07 -6.53
N THR A 447 -1.91 15.63 -7.46
CA THR A 447 -1.17 14.37 -7.36
C THR A 447 0.31 14.61 -7.64
N ILE A 448 1.14 13.62 -7.34
CA ILE A 448 2.57 13.62 -7.61
C ILE A 448 2.87 12.51 -8.63
N PRO A 449 2.85 12.82 -9.95
CA PRO A 449 3.06 11.81 -11.00
C PRO A 449 4.39 11.07 -10.88
N ALA A 450 5.40 11.71 -10.29
CA ALA A 450 6.72 11.11 -10.06
C ALA A 450 6.67 9.86 -9.16
N LEU A 451 5.64 9.69 -8.33
CA LEU A 451 5.44 8.49 -7.50
C LEU A 451 4.81 7.32 -8.28
N THR A 452 4.41 7.54 -9.54
CA THR A 452 3.91 6.47 -10.40
C THR A 452 5.11 5.66 -10.92
N ALA A 453 5.24 4.45 -10.41
CA ALA A 453 6.38 3.55 -10.61
C ALA A 453 5.89 2.13 -10.89
N THR A 454 6.71 1.30 -11.54
CA THR A 454 6.32 -0.06 -11.94
C THR A 454 6.02 -0.94 -10.73
N MET A 455 6.83 -0.80 -9.68
CA MET A 455 6.61 -1.43 -8.39
C MET A 455 5.27 -1.01 -7.76
N ALA A 456 4.92 0.29 -7.82
CA ALA A 456 3.71 0.83 -7.22
C ALA A 456 2.43 0.31 -7.92
N ASP A 457 2.47 0.18 -9.25
CA ASP A 457 1.36 -0.41 -10.01
C ASP A 457 1.19 -1.89 -9.69
N ALA A 458 2.30 -2.65 -9.64
CA ALA A 458 2.27 -4.08 -9.37
C ALA A 458 1.70 -4.38 -7.98
N VAL A 459 2.24 -3.74 -6.93
CA VAL A 459 1.74 -3.95 -5.55
C VAL A 459 0.27 -3.54 -5.42
N THR A 460 -0.16 -2.50 -6.13
CA THR A 460 -1.57 -2.10 -6.13
C THR A 460 -2.44 -3.17 -6.79
N ALA A 461 -2.01 -3.76 -7.91
CA ALA A 461 -2.73 -4.85 -8.57
C ALA A 461 -2.88 -6.07 -7.64
N LEU A 462 -1.80 -6.49 -6.96
CA LEU A 462 -1.82 -7.59 -5.98
C LEU A 462 -2.89 -7.35 -4.91
N PHE A 463 -2.85 -6.20 -4.23
CA PHE A 463 -3.77 -5.94 -3.12
C PHE A 463 -5.19 -5.52 -3.52
N LEU A 464 -5.39 -5.14 -4.78
CA LEU A 464 -6.72 -4.82 -5.33
C LEU A 464 -7.45 -6.06 -5.85
N HIS A 465 -6.72 -7.13 -6.22
CA HIS A 465 -7.28 -8.35 -6.80
C HIS A 465 -8.42 -9.01 -6.01
N PRO A 466 -8.35 -9.17 -4.67
CA PRO A 466 -9.47 -9.70 -3.91
C PRO A 466 -10.68 -8.76 -3.85
N LEU A 467 -10.57 -7.48 -4.22
CA LEU A 467 -11.64 -6.50 -4.09
C LEU A 467 -12.34 -6.21 -5.42
N LEU A 468 -11.54 -5.84 -6.42
CA LEU A 468 -11.95 -5.42 -7.75
C LEU A 468 -11.07 -6.16 -8.76
N PRO A 469 -11.27 -7.48 -8.95
CA PRO A 469 -10.42 -8.31 -9.81
C PRO A 469 -10.35 -7.79 -11.24
N GLU A 470 -11.41 -7.16 -11.74
CA GLU A 470 -11.47 -6.54 -13.05
C GLU A 470 -10.49 -5.37 -13.22
N ILE A 471 -10.29 -4.55 -12.18
CA ILE A 471 -9.32 -3.45 -12.21
C ILE A 471 -7.91 -3.99 -11.98
N ALA A 472 -7.74 -4.94 -11.06
CA ALA A 472 -6.46 -5.56 -10.79
C ALA A 472 -5.89 -6.26 -12.02
N GLY A 473 -6.70 -7.06 -12.72
CA GLY A 473 -6.31 -7.71 -13.97
C GLY A 473 -5.97 -6.70 -15.06
N ARG A 474 -6.78 -5.64 -15.24
CA ARG A 474 -6.44 -4.54 -16.15
C ARG A 474 -5.10 -3.90 -15.81
N SER A 475 -4.86 -3.60 -14.54
CA SER A 475 -3.60 -3.01 -14.08
C SER A 475 -2.42 -3.94 -14.36
N TRP A 476 -2.54 -5.24 -14.10
CA TRP A 476 -1.49 -6.22 -14.42
C TRP A 476 -1.19 -6.29 -15.91
N GLU A 477 -2.21 -6.41 -16.75
CA GLU A 477 -2.02 -6.49 -18.20
C GLU A 477 -1.35 -5.25 -18.79
N ILE A 478 -1.65 -4.07 -18.26
CA ILE A 478 -0.94 -2.84 -18.64
C ILE A 478 0.53 -2.91 -18.23
N ILE A 479 0.85 -3.37 -17.01
CA ILE A 479 2.24 -3.56 -16.57
C ILE A 479 2.94 -4.57 -17.48
N ARG A 480 2.32 -5.74 -17.71
CA ARG A 480 2.87 -6.84 -18.49
C ARG A 480 3.19 -6.45 -19.93
N HIS A 481 2.35 -5.61 -20.52
CA HIS A 481 2.50 -5.16 -21.91
C HIS A 481 3.43 -3.95 -22.06
N ASP A 482 3.25 -2.91 -21.24
CA ASP A 482 3.95 -1.62 -21.43
C ASP A 482 5.25 -1.50 -20.61
N LEU A 483 5.43 -2.29 -19.55
CA LEU A 483 6.54 -2.13 -18.59
C LEU A 483 7.45 -3.36 -18.48
N ILE A 484 7.07 -4.50 -19.04
CA ILE A 484 7.87 -5.73 -19.03
C ILE A 484 8.25 -6.08 -20.47
N HIS A 485 9.55 -6.22 -20.72
CA HIS A 485 10.08 -6.57 -22.03
C HIS A 485 10.92 -7.84 -21.95
N PHE A 486 10.81 -8.67 -22.97
CA PHE A 486 11.64 -9.85 -23.18
C PHE A 486 12.59 -9.54 -24.34
N ASP A 487 13.89 -9.67 -24.09
CA ASP A 487 14.94 -9.58 -25.09
C ASP A 487 15.88 -10.79 -25.00
N ASP A 488 16.87 -10.87 -25.90
CA ASP A 488 17.83 -11.97 -25.95
C ASP A 488 18.65 -12.12 -24.65
N ALA A 489 18.78 -11.04 -23.86
CA ALA A 489 19.47 -11.02 -22.56
C ALA A 489 18.54 -11.37 -21.38
N GLY A 490 17.22 -11.45 -21.61
CA GLY A 490 16.24 -11.91 -20.65
C GLY A 490 15.11 -10.92 -20.38
N LEU A 491 14.63 -10.91 -19.13
CA LEU A 491 13.51 -10.05 -18.73
C LEU A 491 14.03 -8.69 -18.25
N ARG A 492 13.53 -7.62 -18.87
CA ARG A 492 13.84 -6.23 -18.51
C ARG A 492 12.58 -5.48 -18.08
N LEU A 493 12.64 -4.88 -16.89
CA LEU A 493 11.60 -3.98 -16.39
C LEU A 493 11.89 -2.53 -16.81
N SER A 494 10.85 -1.83 -17.23
CA SER A 494 10.88 -0.37 -17.39
C SER A 494 10.75 0.28 -16.03
N THR A 495 11.87 0.66 -15.41
CA THR A 495 11.91 1.23 -14.06
C THR A 495 12.11 2.74 -14.09
N ARG A 496 11.65 3.41 -13.03
CA ARG A 496 11.85 4.84 -12.76
C ARG A 496 12.51 5.03 -11.40
N GLY A 497 12.96 6.25 -11.07
CA GLY A 497 13.79 6.54 -9.89
C GLY A 497 13.40 5.80 -8.59
N TRP A 498 12.10 5.75 -8.24
CA TRP A 498 11.59 5.08 -7.04
C TRP A 498 11.61 3.55 -7.10
N ASP A 499 11.60 2.94 -8.28
CA ASP A 499 11.75 1.48 -8.46
C ASP A 499 13.15 0.98 -8.08
N HIS A 500 14.09 1.89 -7.80
CA HIS A 500 15.43 1.56 -7.33
C HIS A 500 15.59 1.78 -5.82
N ILE A 501 14.51 2.01 -5.07
CA ILE A 501 14.54 2.25 -3.63
C ILE A 501 13.70 1.18 -2.94
N ASP A 502 14.30 0.50 -1.95
CA ASP A 502 13.57 -0.36 -1.03
C ASP A 502 12.81 0.51 -0.03
N PHE A 503 11.49 0.59 -0.17
CA PHE A 503 10.65 1.42 0.70
C PHE A 503 10.65 1.01 2.17
N GLY A 504 11.02 -0.24 2.49
CA GLY A 504 11.07 -0.70 3.87
C GLY A 504 12.30 -0.18 4.62
N ASN A 505 13.33 0.33 3.92
CA ASN A 505 14.53 0.87 4.56
C ASN A 505 15.19 2.08 3.86
N TYR A 506 14.57 2.59 2.79
CA TYR A 506 15.01 3.67 1.90
C TYR A 506 16.39 3.49 1.26
N ARG A 507 16.94 2.28 1.26
CA ARG A 507 18.21 2.01 0.58
C ARG A 507 17.99 1.81 -0.90
N ARG A 508 18.99 2.17 -1.69
CA ARG A 508 18.98 1.93 -3.13
C ARG A 508 19.14 0.44 -3.40
N SER A 509 18.08 -0.22 -3.86
CA SER A 509 18.07 -1.62 -4.28
C SER A 509 16.85 -1.89 -5.17
N PRO A 510 17.00 -2.56 -6.33
CA PRO A 510 15.86 -2.98 -7.15
C PRO A 510 15.24 -4.30 -6.66
N LEU A 511 15.81 -4.96 -5.64
CA LEU A 511 15.35 -6.25 -5.12
C LEU A 511 13.87 -6.21 -4.70
N SER A 512 13.45 -5.14 -4.00
CA SER A 512 12.04 -4.95 -3.59
C SER A 512 11.11 -4.86 -4.79
N THR A 513 11.53 -4.18 -5.86
CA THR A 513 10.79 -4.05 -7.11
C THR A 513 10.64 -5.40 -7.80
N TYR A 514 11.74 -6.15 -7.95
CA TYR A 514 11.69 -7.50 -8.56
C TYR A 514 10.76 -8.41 -7.77
N ALA A 515 10.85 -8.39 -6.44
CA ALA A 515 10.02 -9.21 -5.57
C ALA A 515 8.53 -8.84 -5.64
N LEU A 516 8.19 -7.54 -5.64
CA LEU A 516 6.80 -7.09 -5.73
C LEU A 516 6.19 -7.37 -7.09
N VAL A 517 6.94 -7.17 -8.18
CA VAL A 517 6.47 -7.51 -9.53
C VAL A 517 6.31 -9.03 -9.65
N ALA A 518 7.24 -9.84 -9.12
CA ALA A 518 7.12 -11.30 -9.12
C ALA A 518 5.93 -11.81 -8.29
N ALA A 519 5.68 -11.25 -7.11
CA ALA A 519 4.52 -11.60 -6.28
C ALA A 519 3.19 -11.26 -6.98
N SER A 520 3.14 -10.10 -7.64
CA SER A 520 1.98 -9.68 -8.42
C SER A 520 1.77 -10.58 -9.65
N ALA A 521 2.86 -10.94 -10.34
CA ALA A 521 2.83 -11.88 -11.45
C ALA A 521 2.26 -13.24 -11.04
N ARG A 522 2.71 -13.79 -9.91
CA ARG A 522 2.17 -15.05 -9.35
C ARG A 522 0.69 -14.95 -9.07
N GLU A 523 0.26 -13.89 -8.39
CA GLU A 523 -1.16 -13.70 -8.10
C GLU A 523 -1.99 -13.60 -9.38
N MET A 524 -1.41 -13.03 -10.44
CA MET A 524 -2.01 -12.88 -11.76
C MET A 524 -1.78 -14.10 -12.68
N GLY A 525 -1.21 -15.19 -12.17
CA GLY A 525 -0.98 -16.43 -12.92
C GLY A 525 0.02 -16.32 -14.08
N ASP A 526 0.85 -15.27 -14.07
CA ASP A 526 1.97 -15.06 -14.98
C ASP A 526 3.24 -15.68 -14.38
N ASP A 527 3.29 -17.01 -14.43
CA ASP A 527 4.41 -17.79 -13.91
C ASP A 527 5.72 -17.48 -14.66
N GLU A 528 5.65 -17.17 -15.97
CA GLU A 528 6.81 -16.82 -16.77
C GLU A 528 7.54 -15.59 -16.21
N VAL A 529 6.82 -14.49 -15.96
CA VAL A 529 7.42 -13.27 -15.39
C VAL A 529 7.91 -13.53 -13.98
N ALA A 530 7.13 -14.23 -13.16
CA ALA A 530 7.49 -14.52 -11.77
C ALA A 530 8.79 -15.33 -11.68
N ASP A 531 8.89 -16.43 -12.42
CA ASP A 531 10.04 -17.33 -12.41
C ASP A 531 11.32 -16.63 -12.91
N ARG A 532 11.22 -15.82 -13.97
CA ARG A 532 12.38 -15.08 -14.50
C ARG A 532 12.87 -14.00 -13.54
N LEU A 533 11.97 -13.32 -12.84
CA LEU A 533 12.35 -12.34 -11.82
C LEU A 533 12.95 -13.00 -10.57
N LEU A 534 12.40 -14.13 -10.13
CA LEU A 534 12.97 -14.89 -9.00
C LEU A 534 14.35 -15.44 -9.32
N LEU A 535 14.56 -15.96 -10.54
CA LEU A 535 15.89 -16.38 -10.99
C LEU A 535 16.88 -15.21 -10.96
N ARG A 536 16.46 -14.06 -11.51
CA ARG A 536 17.28 -12.84 -11.49
C ARG A 536 17.62 -12.37 -10.06
N ILE A 537 16.69 -12.52 -9.11
CA ILE A 537 16.96 -12.23 -7.69
C ILE A 537 18.09 -13.13 -7.17
N GLU A 538 18.06 -14.42 -7.46
CA GLU A 538 19.11 -15.35 -7.02
C GLU A 538 20.47 -15.07 -7.68
N GLU A 539 20.48 -14.63 -8.95
CA GLU A 539 21.70 -14.30 -9.69
C GLU A 539 22.33 -12.97 -9.23
N GLU A 540 21.52 -11.93 -9.00
CA GLU A 540 22.01 -10.57 -8.68
C GLU A 540 22.16 -10.31 -7.17
N PHE A 541 21.42 -11.03 -6.31
CA PHE A 541 21.37 -10.78 -4.86
C PHE A 541 21.67 -12.06 -4.07
N PRO A 542 22.96 -12.38 -3.84
CA PRO A 542 23.34 -13.58 -3.11
C PRO A 542 22.78 -13.56 -1.68
N SER A 543 21.96 -14.55 -1.36
CA SER A 543 21.40 -14.74 -0.03
C SER A 543 22.36 -15.48 0.91
N GLN A 544 22.16 -15.32 2.21
CA GLN A 544 22.89 -16.02 3.26
C GLN A 544 21.90 -16.76 4.15
N VAL A 545 22.23 -18.00 4.52
CA VAL A 545 21.43 -18.76 5.50
C VAL A 545 22.17 -18.78 6.83
N ILE A 546 21.56 -18.19 7.86
CA ILE A 546 22.11 -18.11 9.22
C ILE A 546 21.10 -18.79 10.15
N ASP A 547 21.54 -19.82 10.88
CA ASP A 547 20.68 -20.63 11.76
C ASP A 547 19.41 -21.16 11.09
N GLY A 548 19.50 -21.45 9.78
CA GLY A 548 18.40 -21.94 8.93
C GLY A 548 17.38 -20.87 8.52
N VAL A 549 17.72 -19.59 8.67
CA VAL A 549 16.94 -18.44 8.19
C VAL A 549 17.64 -17.82 6.98
N ARG A 550 16.91 -17.58 5.88
CA ARG A 550 17.46 -16.94 4.68
C ARG A 550 17.39 -15.41 4.81
N HIS A 551 18.51 -14.75 4.53
CA HIS A 551 18.70 -13.31 4.56
C HIS A 551 19.23 -12.81 3.22
N TYR A 552 18.66 -11.72 2.71
CA TYR A 552 19.23 -10.94 1.60
C TYR A 552 19.92 -9.70 2.20
N PRO A 553 21.26 -9.61 2.14
CA PRO A 553 21.99 -8.48 2.72
C PRO A 553 21.48 -7.13 2.20
N GLY A 554 21.17 -6.21 3.11
CA GLY A 554 20.69 -4.88 2.77
C GLY A 554 19.20 -4.76 2.43
N ALA A 555 18.46 -5.87 2.27
CA ALA A 555 17.02 -5.87 2.03
C ALA A 555 16.23 -5.61 3.31
N SER A 556 15.12 -4.89 3.20
CA SER A 556 14.22 -4.62 4.33
C SER A 556 13.41 -5.85 4.74
N VAL A 557 12.78 -5.77 5.91
CA VAL A 557 11.80 -6.78 6.36
C VAL A 557 10.65 -6.91 5.35
N SER A 558 10.17 -5.80 4.81
CA SER A 558 9.11 -5.79 3.79
C SER A 558 9.56 -6.54 2.52
N SER A 559 10.79 -6.33 2.07
CA SER A 559 11.37 -7.04 0.92
C SER A 559 11.38 -8.56 1.13
N HIS A 560 11.83 -9.04 2.30
CA HIS A 560 11.80 -10.47 2.59
C HIS A 560 10.38 -11.05 2.60
N ALA A 561 9.41 -10.29 3.13
CA ALA A 561 8.01 -10.71 3.15
C ALA A 561 7.44 -10.86 1.73
N VAL A 562 7.73 -9.93 0.82
CA VAL A 562 7.22 -10.00 -0.56
C VAL A 562 7.98 -11.03 -1.41
N ILE A 563 9.28 -11.27 -1.17
CA ILE A 563 10.02 -12.38 -1.80
C ILE A 563 9.38 -13.71 -1.37
N HIS A 564 9.01 -13.84 -0.09
CA HIS A 564 8.32 -15.04 0.40
C HIS A 564 7.01 -15.26 -0.37
N ALA A 565 6.21 -14.20 -0.53
CA ALA A 565 4.97 -14.25 -1.30
C ALA A 565 5.21 -14.69 -2.75
N ALA A 566 6.17 -14.08 -3.44
CA ALA A 566 6.52 -14.43 -4.82
C ALA A 566 6.91 -15.91 -4.99
N ARG A 567 7.50 -16.52 -3.96
CA ARG A 567 7.91 -17.93 -3.97
C ARG A 567 6.77 -18.90 -3.67
N ILE A 568 5.75 -18.47 -2.91
CA ILE A 568 4.68 -19.37 -2.44
C ILE A 568 3.32 -19.14 -3.10
N LEU A 569 3.07 -17.96 -3.68
CA LEU A 569 1.80 -17.63 -4.33
C LEU A 569 1.56 -18.50 -5.58
N ARG A 570 0.30 -18.51 -5.99
CA ARG A 570 -0.20 -19.08 -7.25
C ARG A 570 -1.25 -18.14 -7.84
N GLY A 571 -1.67 -18.38 -9.09
CA GLY A 571 -2.79 -17.66 -9.70
C GLY A 571 -4.02 -17.67 -8.79
N ASN A 572 -4.60 -16.49 -8.55
CA ASN A 572 -5.71 -16.23 -7.63
C ASN A 572 -5.45 -16.61 -6.16
N GLY A 573 -4.21 -16.83 -5.71
CA GLY A 573 -3.95 -17.30 -4.35
C GLY A 573 -4.50 -16.38 -3.27
N PHE A 574 -4.25 -15.07 -3.41
CA PHE A 574 -4.76 -14.05 -2.50
C PHE A 574 -6.24 -13.73 -2.74
N HIS A 575 -6.64 -13.64 -4.00
CA HIS A 575 -8.05 -13.47 -4.38
C HIS A 575 -8.92 -14.57 -3.77
N ASP A 576 -8.54 -15.84 -3.92
CA ASP A 576 -9.25 -17.00 -3.41
C ASP A 576 -9.36 -16.98 -1.88
N LEU A 577 -8.31 -16.56 -1.15
CA LEU A 577 -8.35 -16.44 0.31
C LEU A 577 -9.50 -15.53 0.78
N VAL A 578 -9.78 -14.46 0.04
CA VAL A 578 -10.79 -13.46 0.44
C VAL A 578 -12.15 -13.77 -0.17
N GLU A 579 -12.18 -14.12 -1.47
CA GLU A 579 -13.41 -14.36 -2.23
C GLU A 579 -14.01 -15.74 -1.94
N VAL A 580 -13.18 -16.79 -1.89
CA VAL A 580 -13.59 -18.18 -1.67
C VAL A 580 -13.43 -18.60 -0.21
N GLY A 581 -12.45 -18.04 0.51
CA GLY A 581 -12.15 -18.41 1.89
C GLY A 581 -11.86 -19.90 2.07
N MET A 582 -11.83 -20.36 3.31
CA MET A 582 -11.55 -21.77 3.63
C MET A 582 -12.72 -22.68 3.20
N PRO A 583 -12.54 -23.60 2.22
CA PRO A 583 -13.54 -24.60 1.90
C PRO A 583 -13.85 -25.48 3.12
N ALA A 584 -15.05 -26.05 3.20
CA ALA A 584 -15.48 -26.85 4.36
C ALA A 584 -14.52 -28.00 4.70
N ALA A 585 -13.97 -28.66 3.67
CA ALA A 585 -12.97 -29.71 3.81
C ALA A 585 -11.70 -29.23 4.57
N TRP A 586 -11.21 -28.03 4.26
CA TRP A 586 -10.06 -27.43 4.95
C TRP A 586 -10.45 -26.91 6.34
N ALA A 587 -11.60 -26.25 6.45
CA ALA A 587 -12.03 -25.60 7.69
C ALA A 587 -12.44 -26.58 8.80
N GLN A 588 -13.02 -27.73 8.44
CA GLN A 588 -13.67 -28.65 9.38
C GLN A 588 -13.00 -30.04 9.42
N GLY A 589 -12.10 -30.34 8.47
CA GLY A 589 -11.39 -31.60 8.43
C GLY A 589 -10.29 -31.72 9.48
N PRO A 590 -9.69 -32.91 9.64
CA PRO A 590 -8.52 -33.13 10.49
C PRO A 590 -7.41 -32.10 10.26
N MET A 591 -6.81 -31.62 11.34
CA MET A 591 -5.86 -30.51 11.31
C MET A 591 -4.65 -30.79 12.20
N LEU A 592 -3.48 -30.30 11.80
CA LEU A 592 -2.32 -30.21 12.69
C LEU A 592 -2.50 -29.00 13.62
N GLU A 593 -2.84 -29.28 14.89
CA GLU A 593 -3.08 -28.26 15.90
C GLU A 593 -1.77 -27.64 16.39
N SER A 594 -0.74 -28.46 16.60
CA SER A 594 0.53 -28.01 17.16
C SER A 594 1.71 -28.85 16.67
N ALA A 595 2.84 -28.16 16.47
CA ALA A 595 4.15 -28.73 16.20
C ALA A 595 5.21 -27.77 16.81
N PRO A 596 6.33 -28.29 17.36
CA PRO A 596 7.35 -27.46 18.00
C PRO A 596 8.14 -26.64 16.97
N TYR A 597 8.31 -25.35 17.24
CA TYR A 597 9.08 -24.43 16.42
C TYR A 597 10.39 -24.02 17.12
N PRO A 598 11.55 -23.99 16.43
CA PRO A 598 11.76 -24.22 14.99
C PRO A 598 12.05 -25.68 14.60
N GLN A 599 11.83 -26.66 15.49
CA GLN A 599 12.26 -28.04 15.28
C GLN A 599 11.49 -28.74 14.15
N VAL A 600 10.20 -28.44 13.97
CA VAL A 600 9.34 -29.01 12.93
C VAL A 600 8.78 -27.88 12.08
N LEU A 601 9.18 -27.84 10.81
CA LEU A 601 8.67 -26.90 9.81
C LEU A 601 7.60 -27.59 8.96
N VAL A 602 6.41 -26.98 8.90
CA VAL A 602 5.28 -27.49 8.11
C VAL A 602 5.38 -26.98 6.68
N ALA A 603 5.93 -27.80 5.78
CA ALA A 603 6.05 -27.49 4.35
C ALA A 603 4.70 -27.50 3.63
N ALA A 604 3.81 -28.41 4.02
CA ALA A 604 2.41 -28.38 3.66
C ALA A 604 1.54 -29.09 4.70
N ALA A 605 0.28 -28.66 4.78
CA ALA A 605 -0.75 -29.33 5.57
C ALA A 605 -2.11 -29.13 4.92
N VAL A 606 -2.77 -30.20 4.48
CA VAL A 606 -4.06 -30.12 3.78
C VAL A 606 -4.98 -31.25 4.22
N SER A 607 -6.26 -30.94 4.36
CA SER A 607 -7.31 -31.92 4.62
C SER A 607 -8.27 -32.00 3.45
N ASP A 608 -8.79 -33.19 3.16
CA ASP A 608 -9.91 -33.40 2.24
C ASP A 608 -11.26 -33.48 2.98
N GLY A 609 -11.27 -33.18 4.29
CA GLY A 609 -12.42 -33.32 5.18
C GLY A 609 -12.48 -34.65 5.94
N GLN A 610 -11.65 -35.64 5.57
CA GLN A 610 -11.59 -36.95 6.24
C GLN A 610 -10.17 -37.33 6.65
N ALA A 611 -9.20 -37.09 5.79
CA ALA A 611 -7.79 -37.34 6.00
C ALA A 611 -7.01 -36.02 6.12
N LEU A 612 -5.80 -36.11 6.68
CA LEU A 612 -4.83 -35.04 6.77
C LEU A 612 -3.53 -35.49 6.12
N GLU A 613 -3.11 -34.75 5.09
CA GLU A 613 -1.81 -34.89 4.44
C GLU A 613 -0.86 -33.82 5.00
N LEU A 614 0.31 -34.24 5.49
CA LEU A 614 1.35 -33.37 6.01
C LEU A 614 2.66 -33.58 5.27
N HIS A 615 3.37 -32.48 4.99
CA HIS A 615 4.77 -32.51 4.62
C HIS A 615 5.55 -31.76 5.69
N LEU A 616 6.40 -32.47 6.43
CA LEU A 616 7.15 -31.94 7.56
C LEU A 616 8.65 -31.98 7.24
N VAL A 617 9.36 -30.94 7.65
CA VAL A 617 10.81 -30.80 7.52
C VAL A 617 11.42 -30.57 8.90
N ALA A 618 12.50 -31.28 9.22
CA ALA A 618 13.19 -31.10 10.49
C ALA A 618 14.06 -29.84 10.46
N GLY A 619 13.62 -28.77 11.14
CA GLY A 619 14.25 -27.45 11.07
C GLY A 619 15.55 -27.32 11.87
N THR A 620 15.73 -28.13 12.91
CA THR A 620 16.97 -28.21 13.72
C THR A 620 17.65 -29.57 13.64
N GLY A 621 17.30 -30.36 12.61
CA GLY A 621 17.81 -31.72 12.40
C GLY A 621 16.84 -32.83 12.85
N PRO A 622 17.04 -34.06 12.35
CA PRO A 622 16.17 -35.20 12.66
C PRO A 622 16.02 -35.46 14.15
N GLY A 623 14.85 -35.90 14.57
CA GLY A 623 14.57 -36.14 15.98
C GLY A 623 13.15 -36.60 16.25
N ARG A 624 12.86 -36.90 17.52
CA ARG A 624 11.53 -37.30 17.97
C ARG A 624 10.77 -36.09 18.50
N TYR A 625 9.66 -35.74 17.84
CA TYR A 625 8.92 -34.52 18.15
C TYR A 625 7.44 -34.79 18.42
N PRO A 626 6.83 -34.09 19.39
CA PRO A 626 5.40 -34.17 19.63
C PRO A 626 4.61 -33.44 18.54
N LEU A 627 3.57 -34.08 18.03
CA LEU A 627 2.53 -33.44 17.22
C LEU A 627 1.18 -33.56 17.92
N GLU A 628 0.37 -32.51 17.82
CA GLU A 628 -1.02 -32.54 18.26
C GLU A 628 -1.95 -32.37 17.05
N LEU A 629 -2.94 -33.26 16.96
CA LEU A 629 -3.98 -33.22 15.95
C LEU A 629 -5.29 -32.74 16.58
N SER A 630 -6.09 -32.03 15.81
CA SER A 630 -7.44 -31.62 16.18
C SER A 630 -8.42 -31.82 15.02
N GLN A 631 -9.70 -31.61 15.29
CA GLN A 631 -10.78 -31.77 14.30
C GLN A 631 -10.87 -33.19 13.71
N LEU A 632 -10.40 -34.18 14.47
CA LEU A 632 -10.66 -35.59 14.19
C LEU A 632 -12.11 -35.91 14.59
N ARG A 633 -12.74 -36.88 13.92
CA ARG A 633 -14.00 -37.47 14.38
C ARG A 633 -13.81 -38.12 15.76
N PRO A 634 -14.54 -37.70 16.81
CA PRO A 634 -14.39 -38.25 18.16
C PRO A 634 -14.55 -39.77 18.22
N GLY A 635 -13.70 -40.45 19.00
CA GLY A 635 -13.74 -41.91 19.18
C GLY A 635 -13.40 -42.73 17.94
N ARG A 636 -12.99 -42.10 16.83
CA ARG A 636 -12.59 -42.81 15.61
C ARG A 636 -11.11 -43.16 15.66
N GLN A 637 -10.77 -44.35 15.17
CA GLN A 637 -9.39 -44.78 14.97
C GLN A 637 -8.85 -44.24 13.63
N TYR A 638 -7.63 -43.71 13.65
CA TYR A 638 -6.89 -43.24 12.47
C TYR A 638 -5.61 -44.03 12.30
N ARG A 639 -5.17 -44.15 11.05
CA ARG A 639 -3.91 -44.74 10.63
C ARG A 639 -2.97 -43.65 10.14
N LEU A 640 -1.75 -43.69 10.63
CA LEU A 640 -0.64 -42.84 10.22
C LEU A 640 0.28 -43.63 9.29
N ARG A 641 0.44 -43.15 8.06
CA ARG A 641 1.40 -43.66 7.07
C ARG A 641 2.47 -42.63 6.79
N GLY A 642 3.64 -43.09 6.35
CA GLY A 642 4.74 -42.22 5.89
C GLY A 642 6.04 -42.31 6.70
N LEU A 643 6.03 -43.04 7.82
CA LEU A 643 7.19 -43.23 8.70
C LEU A 643 7.33 -44.69 9.09
N GLY A 644 8.12 -45.46 8.34
CA GLY A 644 8.34 -46.87 8.65
C GLY A 644 7.04 -47.67 8.75
N GLU A 645 6.80 -48.31 9.90
CA GLU A 645 5.59 -49.10 10.18
C GLU A 645 4.35 -48.23 10.40
N GLU A 646 3.20 -48.70 9.92
CA GLU A 646 1.91 -48.01 10.07
C GLU A 646 1.50 -47.93 11.54
N GLN A 647 1.35 -46.72 12.05
CA GLN A 647 0.92 -46.47 13.42
C GLN A 647 -0.59 -46.22 13.47
N SER A 648 -1.23 -46.60 14.56
CA SER A 648 -2.65 -46.31 14.80
C SER A 648 -2.81 -45.39 15.99
N LEU A 649 -3.72 -44.43 15.90
CA LEU A 649 -4.09 -43.52 16.99
C LEU A 649 -5.61 -43.44 17.13
N MET A 650 -6.08 -43.19 18.35
CA MET A 650 -7.50 -43.00 18.66
C MET A 650 -7.75 -41.52 18.92
N ALA A 651 -8.76 -40.94 18.29
CA ALA A 651 -9.23 -39.59 18.62
C ALA A 651 -10.00 -39.61 19.95
N ASP A 652 -9.72 -38.65 20.83
CA ASP A 652 -10.47 -38.47 22.07
C ASP A 652 -11.89 -37.92 21.83
N GLU A 653 -12.66 -37.72 22.91
CA GLU A 653 -14.04 -37.19 22.84
C GLU A 653 -14.12 -35.77 22.25
N GLN A 654 -13.03 -35.03 22.26
CA GLN A 654 -12.92 -33.66 21.72
C GLN A 654 -12.38 -33.66 20.29
N GLY A 655 -12.14 -34.84 19.70
CA GLY A 655 -11.59 -34.97 18.36
C GLY A 655 -10.11 -34.59 18.29
N ARG A 656 -9.36 -34.78 19.37
CA ARG A 656 -7.92 -34.53 19.44
C ARG A 656 -7.13 -35.82 19.56
N ALA A 657 -5.87 -35.78 19.15
CA ALA A 657 -4.92 -36.85 19.39
C ALA A 657 -3.50 -36.29 19.51
N ARG A 658 -2.66 -36.99 20.27
CA ARG A 658 -1.23 -36.67 20.43
C ARG A 658 -0.40 -37.83 19.94
N LEU A 659 0.66 -37.53 19.19
CA LEU A 659 1.61 -38.54 18.74
C LEU A 659 3.04 -38.02 18.83
N GLN A 660 3.97 -38.96 19.01
CA GLN A 660 5.41 -38.70 18.94
C GLN A 660 5.90 -39.23 17.61
N VAL A 661 6.47 -38.35 16.80
CA VAL A 661 6.93 -38.66 15.44
C VAL A 661 8.45 -38.63 15.41
N ASP A 662 9.06 -39.74 15.01
CA ASP A 662 10.48 -39.81 14.65
C ASP A 662 10.66 -39.19 13.26
N LEU A 663 10.91 -37.88 13.23
CA LEU A 663 10.99 -37.08 12.02
C LEU A 663 12.41 -37.19 11.41
N PRO A 664 12.58 -37.78 10.21
CA PRO A 664 13.82 -37.67 9.43
C PRO A 664 14.01 -36.23 8.92
N ALA A 665 14.96 -35.99 8.00
CA ALA A 665 15.14 -34.65 7.44
C ALA A 665 13.84 -34.08 6.81
N GLN A 666 13.08 -34.93 6.13
CA GLN A 666 11.76 -34.61 5.59
C GLN A 666 10.87 -35.85 5.60
N ALA A 667 9.58 -35.68 5.91
CA ALA A 667 8.59 -36.75 5.86
C ALA A 667 7.27 -36.28 5.24
N GLN A 668 6.62 -37.17 4.50
CA GLN A 668 5.24 -37.01 4.06
C GLN A 668 4.37 -37.95 4.88
N LEU A 669 3.40 -37.41 5.61
CA LEU A 669 2.51 -38.17 6.48
C LEU A 669 1.08 -38.14 5.95
N LEU A 670 0.41 -39.27 5.99
CA LEU A 670 -1.02 -39.38 5.73
C LEU A 670 -1.72 -39.94 6.96
N ILE A 671 -2.60 -39.13 7.55
CA ILE A 671 -3.46 -39.52 8.67
C ILE A 671 -4.86 -39.69 8.12
N HIS A 672 -5.36 -40.92 8.08
CA HIS A 672 -6.66 -41.25 7.49
C HIS A 672 -7.47 -42.14 8.43
N PRO A 673 -8.81 -42.05 8.42
CA PRO A 673 -9.64 -42.90 9.25
C PRO A 673 -9.44 -44.36 8.86
N ARG A 674 -9.38 -45.24 9.85
CA ARG A 674 -9.47 -46.68 9.60
C ARG A 674 -10.89 -47.01 9.16
N ASP A 675 -11.05 -47.81 8.11
CA ASP A 675 -12.36 -48.30 7.64
C ASP A 675 -13.13 -49.02 8.76
#